data_AF-A0A7C8MVW0-F1
#
_entry.id   AF-A0A7C8MVW0-F1
#
_cell.length_a   1.000
_cell.length_b   1.000
_cell.length_c   1.000
_cell.angle_alpha   90.00
_cell.angle_beta   90.00
_cell.angle_gamma   90.00
#
_symmetry.space_group_name_H-M   'P 1'
#
loop_
_entity.id
_entity.type
_entity.pdbx_description
1 polymer ?
#
loop_
_entity_poly.entity_id
_entity_poly.type
_entity_poly.pdbx_seq_one_letter_code
_entity_poly.pdbx_strand_id
1 'polypeptide(L)'
;MTPKRIPAPDVDPSPLGQPLRFEFGGRTAPNRFLKGAMTERLSSWDPKELQNRGIPSDDLINLYQRWGEGGLGLILTGNTMLYYDQLEAPGNPVIPKDALFSGERFERFKTLGAKAKAHGSLIVAQLSHPGRQAPDIIQPNPLSASDVQLEGTALGWTFGKPRAMDFNEIKEVIGSFVHAAEYLHKAGYDGVQLHGAHGYLIAQFLSQTTNKRADEYGGSLLNRARLIFEIVDGIRRRVNDESFLIGIKLNSVEFQHGGFTSRECRDLCVELEKHNVDFVELSGGTYQQFRFSHTRESTRKREAFFIEFAEMITVDGIGLARPVTHEPDFAKKIINGDVKSAIDYGVDEQQDFGLSFIAAGAQIRLMGKGKEPLDLGRPENKATFDRALQQFQKDMANNVDGSKYGILSEDFLPNITPVACLTMALHNPNNWHWVSKNTSAWAQDWFQVNLPQLSAQDGEVTAKISKVLSMDGDVDVSQRKGKVITIFDVKLVLEYSGSAPDADDVSGTITIPEVAHDTDEDEFVFDIDIHAESKEKQPVKDLIRSKLVPQLRKELLKLGPEMIAEHGKDIQHAAGSNPSSGFSTPKFHVPTGAATKSDTAPSTQKNAGSIVNTTTLSEQEEFRTTAAELYQTFTDPQRLAAFTRAAPKRFDGAKVGASWELFDGNVAGEYRELQEPTKIVQTWRLKQWPAGHYSQQTLNFDQNDVDGVTVMRVEWSGVPIGQEEVTKRNWDEYYVRSIKKTFGFGTIL
;
A
#
# COMPACT_ATOMS: atom_id res chain seq x y z
N MET A 1 -24.71 8.02 23.63
CA MET A 1 -24.41 6.66 23.15
C MET A 1 -22.91 6.50 23.06
N THR A 2 -22.38 5.33 23.39
CA THR A 2 -20.95 5.01 23.23
C THR A 2 -20.57 5.05 21.75
N PRO A 3 -19.41 5.62 21.36
CA PRO A 3 -18.96 5.62 19.97
C PRO A 3 -18.84 4.19 19.41
N LYS A 4 -19.12 4.03 18.11
CA LYS A 4 -18.85 2.78 17.40
C LYS A 4 -17.33 2.56 17.35
N ARG A 5 -16.88 1.31 17.39
CA ARG A 5 -15.46 0.94 17.35
C ARG A 5 -15.17 -0.03 16.21
N ILE A 6 -13.95 -0.02 15.72
CA ILE A 6 -13.47 -0.97 14.72
C ILE A 6 -13.48 -2.37 15.34
N PRO A 7 -14.03 -3.41 14.68
CA PRO A 7 -13.99 -4.77 15.20
C PRO A 7 -12.53 -5.23 15.44
N ALA A 8 -12.25 -5.76 16.62
CA ALA A 8 -10.94 -6.28 16.98
C ALA A 8 -11.07 -7.57 17.82
N PRO A 9 -10.13 -8.51 17.68
CA PRO A 9 -10.10 -9.70 18.51
C PRO A 9 -9.84 -9.33 19.98
N ASP A 10 -10.24 -10.22 20.88
CA ASP A 10 -9.96 -10.09 22.30
C ASP A 10 -8.52 -10.56 22.58
N VAL A 11 -7.62 -9.61 22.82
CA VAL A 11 -6.20 -9.86 23.07
C VAL A 11 -5.76 -9.09 24.31
N ASP A 12 -4.79 -9.63 25.05
CA ASP A 12 -4.25 -8.99 26.25
C ASP A 12 -3.41 -7.75 25.89
N PRO A 13 -3.79 -6.54 26.33
CA PRO A 13 -3.02 -5.32 26.07
C PRO A 13 -1.87 -5.11 27.05
N SER A 14 -1.68 -5.97 28.06
CA SER A 14 -0.66 -5.81 29.10
C SER A 14 0.78 -5.61 28.59
N PRO A 15 1.23 -6.21 27.45
CA PRO A 15 2.56 -5.92 26.91
C PRO A 15 2.73 -4.44 26.53
N LEU A 16 1.67 -3.79 26.05
CA LEU A 16 1.69 -2.38 25.64
C LEU A 16 1.80 -1.43 26.84
N GLY A 17 1.35 -1.86 28.02
CA GLY A 17 1.48 -1.12 29.27
C GLY A 17 2.86 -1.21 29.92
N GLN A 18 3.77 -2.04 29.42
CA GLN A 18 5.11 -2.18 29.99
C GLN A 18 5.98 -0.96 29.65
N PRO A 19 6.85 -0.49 30.57
CA PRO A 19 7.80 0.57 30.27
C PRO A 19 8.74 0.20 29.12
N LEU A 20 9.15 1.21 28.34
CA LEU A 20 10.11 1.08 27.25
C LEU A 20 11.36 1.92 27.56
N ARG A 21 12.50 1.26 27.78
CA ARG A 21 13.79 1.91 27.99
C ARG A 21 14.48 2.16 26.64
N PHE A 22 14.94 3.39 26.41
CA PHE A 22 15.81 3.74 25.31
C PHE A 22 17.26 3.44 25.72
N GLU A 23 17.91 2.51 25.03
CA GLU A 23 19.16 1.91 25.52
C GLU A 23 20.30 2.92 25.62
N PHE A 24 20.48 3.75 24.58
CA PHE A 24 21.61 4.67 24.50
C PHE A 24 21.43 5.90 25.40
N GLY A 25 20.29 6.57 25.35
CA GLY A 25 19.99 7.73 26.19
C GLY A 25 19.47 7.40 27.59
N GLY A 26 19.21 6.13 27.89
CA GLY A 26 18.85 5.64 29.23
C GLY A 26 17.48 6.09 29.77
N ARG A 27 16.73 6.92 29.04
CA ARG A 27 15.36 7.34 29.43
C ARG A 27 14.38 6.19 29.29
N THR A 28 13.29 6.26 30.04
CA THR A 28 12.23 5.23 30.02
C THR A 28 10.88 5.89 29.78
N ALA A 29 10.21 5.52 28.70
CA ALA A 29 8.81 5.83 28.49
C ALA A 29 7.95 4.90 29.38
N PRO A 30 6.86 5.41 30.00
CA PRO A 30 6.05 4.63 30.94
C PRO A 30 5.25 3.49 30.29
N ASN A 31 5.07 3.52 28.96
CA ASN A 31 4.41 2.48 28.20
C ASN A 31 4.88 2.49 26.73
N ARG A 32 4.42 1.53 25.93
CA ARG A 32 4.85 1.31 24.54
C ARG A 32 4.04 2.09 23.51
N PHE A 33 3.20 3.05 23.90
CA PHE A 33 2.48 3.90 22.96
C PHE A 33 3.25 5.20 22.66
N LEU A 34 3.36 5.49 21.37
CA LEU A 34 3.95 6.69 20.82
C LEU A 34 2.84 7.50 20.14
N LYS A 35 2.67 8.79 20.45
CA LYS A 35 1.91 9.69 19.57
C LYS A 35 2.80 10.11 18.42
N GLY A 36 2.42 9.69 17.21
CA GLY A 36 3.14 9.98 15.97
C GLY A 36 3.10 11.46 15.62
N ALA A 37 4.14 11.93 14.92
CA ALA A 37 4.16 13.28 14.39
C ALA A 37 3.01 13.51 13.39
N MET A 38 2.32 14.64 13.52
CA MET A 38 1.20 15.06 12.68
C MET A 38 1.33 16.56 12.40
N THR A 39 1.06 17.02 11.18
CA THR A 39 1.04 18.48 10.92
C THR A 39 -0.18 19.14 11.56
N GLU A 40 0.00 19.88 12.65
CA GLU A 40 -1.11 20.50 13.38
C GLU A 40 -1.55 21.85 12.79
N ARG A 41 -0.61 22.61 12.23
CA ARG A 41 -0.82 23.94 11.65
C ARG A 41 -1.51 24.93 12.62
N LEU A 42 -1.06 24.93 13.87
CA LEU A 42 -1.59 25.76 14.97
C LEU A 42 -0.58 26.78 15.54
N SER A 43 0.60 26.94 14.96
CA SER A 43 1.51 28.03 15.33
C SER A 43 1.16 29.31 14.58
N SER A 44 1.69 30.45 15.04
CA SER A 44 1.47 31.73 14.38
C SER A 44 1.86 31.70 12.90
N TRP A 45 1.15 32.47 12.08
CA TRP A 45 1.45 32.66 10.67
C TRP A 45 1.31 34.13 10.31
N ASP A 46 2.29 34.61 9.55
CA ASP A 46 2.28 35.96 8.99
C ASP A 46 2.78 35.86 7.54
N PRO A 47 1.97 36.23 6.54
CA PRO A 47 2.37 36.12 5.14
C PRO A 47 3.51 37.09 4.78
N LYS A 48 3.75 38.15 5.57
CA LYS A 48 4.71 39.22 5.27
C LYS A 48 5.91 39.21 6.19
N GLU A 49 5.69 39.22 7.51
CA GLU A 49 6.76 39.31 8.50
C GLU A 49 7.22 37.92 8.91
N LEU A 50 8.27 37.42 8.24
CA LEU A 50 8.75 36.04 8.39
C LEU A 50 9.06 35.66 9.84
N GLN A 51 9.63 36.57 10.62
CA GLN A 51 10.03 36.34 12.01
C GLN A 51 8.84 36.09 12.94
N ASN A 52 7.62 36.49 12.54
CA ASN A 52 6.39 36.25 13.28
C ASN A 52 5.82 34.84 13.03
N ARG A 53 6.37 34.06 12.09
CA ARG A 53 5.89 32.72 11.77
C ARG A 53 6.34 31.68 12.80
N GLY A 54 5.49 30.69 13.05
CA GLY A 54 5.85 29.46 13.75
C GLY A 54 6.10 29.59 15.25
N ILE A 55 5.61 30.65 15.89
CA ILE A 55 5.59 30.77 17.35
C ILE A 55 4.44 29.87 17.85
N PRO A 56 4.68 28.90 18.74
CA PRO A 56 3.61 28.03 19.25
C PRO A 56 2.46 28.85 19.85
N SER A 57 1.21 28.60 19.46
CA SER A 57 0.05 29.30 20.04
C SER A 57 -0.43 28.61 21.33
N ASP A 58 -1.35 29.27 22.05
CA ASP A 58 -2.04 28.65 23.19
C ASP A 58 -2.83 27.41 22.76
N ASP A 59 -3.43 27.41 21.55
CA ASP A 59 -4.14 26.24 21.03
C ASP A 59 -3.19 25.05 20.84
N LEU A 60 -1.98 25.29 20.33
CA LEU A 60 -0.98 24.24 20.19
C LEU A 60 -0.53 23.72 21.56
N ILE A 61 -0.30 24.61 22.53
CA ILE A 61 0.08 24.22 23.90
C ILE A 61 -1.02 23.37 24.55
N ASN A 62 -2.30 23.78 24.42
CA ASN A 62 -3.45 23.05 24.95
C ASN A 62 -3.59 21.66 24.33
N LEU A 63 -3.39 21.56 23.01
CA LEU A 63 -3.40 20.28 22.30
C LEU A 63 -2.35 19.31 22.87
N TYR A 64 -1.13 19.78 23.08
CA TYR A 64 -0.06 18.97 23.64
C TYR A 64 -0.29 18.61 25.11
N GLN A 65 -0.88 19.52 25.89
CA GLN A 65 -1.36 19.20 27.24
C GLN A 65 -2.38 18.05 27.19
N ARG A 66 -3.35 18.13 26.28
CA ARG A 66 -4.41 17.12 26.13
C ARG A 66 -3.87 15.73 25.77
N TRP A 67 -2.87 15.66 24.90
CA TRP A 67 -2.20 14.38 24.62
C TRP A 67 -1.36 13.90 25.81
N GLY A 68 -0.73 14.79 26.58
CA GLY A 68 -0.06 14.45 27.83
C GLY A 68 -0.99 13.78 28.84
N GLU A 69 -2.18 14.34 29.04
CA GLU A 69 -3.23 13.78 29.90
C GLU A 69 -3.71 12.37 29.45
N GLY A 70 -3.52 12.04 28.17
CA GLY A 70 -3.92 10.79 27.52
C GLY A 70 -3.11 9.56 27.92
N GLY A 71 -2.04 9.73 28.70
CA GLY A 71 -1.24 8.62 29.22
C GLY A 71 -0.36 7.92 28.18
N LEU A 72 0.10 8.66 27.17
CA LEU A 72 1.03 8.16 26.15
C LEU A 72 2.45 7.98 26.74
N GLY A 73 3.21 7.00 26.25
CA GLY A 73 4.59 6.78 26.66
C GLY A 73 5.55 7.84 26.11
N LEU A 74 5.44 8.08 24.81
CA LEU A 74 6.23 9.08 24.07
C LEU A 74 5.30 9.95 23.23
N ILE A 75 5.54 11.26 23.24
CA ILE A 75 4.82 12.24 22.43
C ILE A 75 5.80 12.86 21.44
N LEU A 76 5.58 12.63 20.14
CA LEU A 76 6.29 13.35 19.08
C LEU A 76 5.58 14.65 18.74
N THR A 77 6.35 15.73 18.58
CA THR A 77 5.76 16.93 17.98
C THR A 77 5.38 16.69 16.51
N GLY A 78 4.54 17.53 15.92
CA GLY A 78 4.49 17.68 14.47
C GLY A 78 5.76 18.30 13.89
N ASN A 79 5.70 18.65 12.61
CA ASN A 79 6.79 19.26 11.85
C ASN A 79 7.29 20.55 12.53
N THR A 80 8.43 20.47 13.21
CA THR A 80 9.16 21.64 13.71
C THR A 80 10.17 22.06 12.64
N MET A 81 9.85 23.13 11.93
CA MET A 81 10.61 23.57 10.77
C MET A 81 11.83 24.40 11.16
N LEU A 82 12.88 24.30 10.34
CA LEU A 82 14.17 24.92 10.61
C LEU A 82 14.34 26.32 10.01
N TYR A 83 13.40 26.76 9.17
CA TYR A 83 13.47 28.03 8.46
C TYR A 83 12.07 28.65 8.36
N TYR A 84 12.01 29.97 8.22
CA TYR A 84 10.75 30.71 8.10
C TYR A 84 10.07 30.56 6.73
N ASP A 85 10.84 30.16 5.72
CA ASP A 85 10.44 30.08 4.31
C ASP A 85 10.60 28.67 3.72
N GLN A 86 11.26 27.72 4.40
CA GLN A 86 11.24 26.30 4.02
C GLN A 86 10.19 25.56 4.85
N LEU A 87 8.91 25.76 4.51
CA LEU A 87 7.77 25.21 5.26
C LEU A 87 7.01 24.15 4.46
N GLU A 88 6.42 23.19 5.18
CA GLU A 88 5.46 22.23 4.61
C GLU A 88 4.11 22.94 4.48
N ALA A 89 3.73 23.73 5.49
CA ALA A 89 2.53 24.53 5.45
C ALA A 89 2.58 25.75 6.39
N PRO A 90 1.74 26.76 6.11
CA PRO A 90 1.44 27.83 7.05
C PRO A 90 0.97 27.30 8.42
N GLY A 91 1.53 27.85 9.49
CA GLY A 91 1.21 27.48 10.88
C GLY A 91 2.01 26.30 11.44
N ASN A 92 3.01 25.76 10.72
CA ASN A 92 3.99 24.87 11.35
C ASN A 92 4.79 25.63 12.43
N PRO A 93 5.16 24.99 13.56
CA PRO A 93 6.14 25.57 14.49
C PRO A 93 7.51 25.71 13.81
N VAL A 94 8.26 26.78 14.13
CA VAL A 94 9.55 27.10 13.49
C VAL A 94 10.61 27.42 14.55
N ILE A 95 11.79 26.81 14.43
CA ILE A 95 13.00 27.14 15.19
C ILE A 95 14.12 27.43 14.17
N PRO A 96 14.31 28.70 13.77
CA PRO A 96 15.41 29.05 12.86
C PRO A 96 16.76 28.99 13.57
N LYS A 97 17.84 28.93 12.80
CA LYS A 97 19.23 28.88 13.31
C LYS A 97 19.63 30.10 14.15
N ASP A 98 18.99 31.25 13.94
CA ASP A 98 19.21 32.49 14.68
C ASP A 98 18.25 32.66 15.88
N ALA A 99 17.44 31.65 16.20
CA ALA A 99 16.53 31.70 17.33
C ALA A 99 17.30 31.87 18.65
N LEU A 100 16.91 32.86 19.44
CA LEU A 100 17.50 33.06 20.76
C LEU A 100 16.95 32.05 21.76
N PHE A 101 17.79 31.59 22.69
CA PHE A 101 17.40 30.76 23.84
C PHE A 101 16.62 31.54 24.92
N SER A 102 15.82 32.51 24.49
CA SER A 102 15.05 33.45 25.31
C SER A 102 13.98 34.14 24.45
N GLY A 103 13.04 34.82 25.09
CA GLY A 103 11.96 35.54 24.39
C GLY A 103 10.76 34.65 24.10
N GLU A 104 9.74 35.21 23.45
CA GLU A 104 8.43 34.59 23.34
C GLU A 104 8.48 33.19 22.71
N ARG A 105 9.17 33.04 21.57
CA ARG A 105 9.30 31.73 20.89
C ARG A 105 9.86 30.66 21.82
N PHE A 106 10.92 30.99 22.56
CA PHE A 106 11.58 30.04 23.46
C PHE A 106 10.70 29.67 24.64
N GLU A 107 10.09 30.67 25.29
CA GLU A 107 9.20 30.41 26.43
C GLU A 107 7.96 29.62 26.02
N ARG A 108 7.45 29.80 24.79
CA ARG A 108 6.30 29.03 24.30
C ARG A 108 6.65 27.59 23.93
N PHE A 109 7.80 27.32 23.31
CA PHE A 109 8.29 25.94 23.13
C PHE A 109 8.53 25.26 24.48
N LYS A 110 9.17 25.96 25.42
CA LYS A 110 9.38 25.47 26.78
C LYS A 110 8.07 25.13 27.50
N THR A 111 7.07 26.01 27.38
CA THR A 111 5.73 25.78 27.95
C THR A 111 5.05 24.58 27.33
N LEU A 112 5.09 24.44 25.99
CA LEU A 112 4.56 23.28 25.28
C LEU A 112 5.20 21.98 25.78
N GLY A 113 6.53 21.93 25.82
CA GLY A 113 7.31 20.81 26.31
C GLY A 113 6.91 20.41 27.74
N ALA A 114 6.89 21.37 28.66
CA ALA A 114 6.52 21.16 30.06
C ALA A 114 5.08 20.65 30.23
N LYS A 115 4.12 21.19 29.46
CA LYS A 115 2.71 20.79 29.52
C LYS A 115 2.48 19.38 28.99
N ALA A 116 3.13 19.01 27.89
CA ALA A 116 3.00 17.69 27.30
C ALA A 116 3.48 16.57 28.23
N LYS A 117 4.61 16.78 28.92
CA LYS A 117 5.24 15.77 29.79
C LYS A 117 4.75 15.78 31.23
N ALA A 118 3.83 16.68 31.60
CA ALA A 118 3.39 16.87 32.99
C ALA A 118 2.80 15.59 33.63
N HIS A 119 2.33 14.65 32.81
CA HIS A 119 1.73 13.38 33.23
C HIS A 119 2.63 12.15 32.99
N GLY A 120 3.94 12.36 32.80
CA GLY A 120 4.95 11.29 32.75
C GLY A 120 5.38 10.82 31.36
N SER A 121 4.74 11.31 30.29
CA SER A 121 5.20 11.07 28.92
C SER A 121 6.58 11.68 28.68
N LEU A 122 7.40 11.03 27.87
CA LEU A 122 8.54 11.72 27.24
C LEU A 122 8.04 12.60 26.10
N ILE A 123 8.69 13.74 25.85
CA ILE A 123 8.42 14.57 24.67
C ILE A 123 9.67 14.74 23.80
N VAL A 124 9.52 14.40 22.53
CA VAL A 124 10.58 14.48 21.51
C VAL A 124 10.06 15.32 20.35
N ALA A 125 10.82 16.32 19.91
CA ALA A 125 10.38 17.15 18.78
C ALA A 125 10.83 16.57 17.44
N GLN A 126 9.92 16.48 16.47
CA GLN A 126 10.28 16.12 15.11
C GLN A 126 10.83 17.34 14.37
N LEU A 127 12.13 17.32 14.05
CA LEU A 127 12.80 18.34 13.26
C LEU A 127 12.66 18.02 11.78
N SER A 128 12.16 18.99 11.01
CA SER A 128 11.75 18.78 9.63
C SER A 128 12.30 19.86 8.69
N HIS A 129 12.62 19.44 7.47
CA HIS A 129 12.90 20.32 6.34
C HIS A 129 12.20 19.76 5.10
N PRO A 130 11.31 20.51 4.43
CA PRO A 130 10.43 19.96 3.39
C PRO A 130 11.21 19.64 2.10
N GLY A 131 12.37 20.29 1.91
CA GLY A 131 13.16 20.17 0.69
C GLY A 131 12.32 20.52 -0.54
N ARG A 132 12.37 19.69 -1.59
CA ARG A 132 11.54 19.88 -2.80
C ARG A 132 10.02 19.88 -2.60
N GLN A 133 9.51 19.59 -1.40
CA GLN A 133 8.09 19.56 -1.07
C GLN A 133 7.59 20.85 -0.42
N ALA A 134 8.41 21.92 -0.37
CA ALA A 134 7.90 23.22 0.01
C ALA A 134 6.92 23.72 -1.06
N PRO A 135 5.69 24.16 -0.69
CA PRO A 135 4.78 24.78 -1.65
C PRO A 135 5.44 25.97 -2.34
N ASP A 136 5.27 26.10 -3.66
CA ASP A 136 5.89 27.16 -4.46
C ASP A 136 5.52 28.58 -4.01
N ILE A 137 4.30 28.76 -3.48
CA ILE A 137 3.82 30.00 -2.89
C ILE A 137 4.60 30.42 -1.63
N ILE A 138 5.22 29.47 -0.93
CA ILE A 138 6.06 29.75 0.24
C ILE A 138 7.51 29.90 -0.22
N GLN A 139 7.99 28.96 -1.04
CA GLN A 139 9.35 28.94 -1.55
C GLN A 139 9.37 28.46 -3.01
N PRO A 140 9.54 29.37 -3.97
CA PRO A 140 9.50 29.01 -5.39
C PRO A 140 10.73 28.23 -5.86
N ASN A 141 11.86 28.33 -5.14
CA ASN A 141 13.10 27.62 -5.46
C ASN A 141 13.65 26.89 -4.23
N PRO A 142 12.98 25.83 -3.75
CA PRO A 142 13.37 25.17 -2.51
C PRO A 142 14.71 24.47 -2.63
N LEU A 143 15.35 24.18 -1.49
CA LEU A 143 16.62 23.45 -1.49
C LEU A 143 16.36 21.94 -1.48
N SER A 144 17.21 21.16 -2.15
CA SER A 144 17.12 19.70 -2.18
C SER A 144 18.50 19.06 -2.40
N ALA A 145 18.58 17.73 -2.32
CA ALA A 145 19.77 16.98 -2.69
C ALA A 145 20.18 17.21 -4.17
N SER A 146 19.19 17.37 -5.06
CA SER A 146 19.37 17.62 -6.50
C SER A 146 18.19 18.44 -7.06
N ASP A 147 18.27 18.89 -8.31
CA ASP A 147 17.28 19.77 -8.95
C ASP A 147 16.04 19.02 -9.51
N VAL A 148 15.69 17.88 -8.91
CA VAL A 148 14.57 17.02 -9.32
C VAL A 148 13.26 17.57 -8.75
N GLN A 149 12.43 18.20 -9.59
CA GLN A 149 11.14 18.75 -9.20
C GLN A 149 10.16 17.66 -8.76
N LEU A 150 9.30 18.00 -7.80
CA LEU A 150 8.10 17.22 -7.53
C LEU A 150 6.99 17.71 -8.45
N GLU A 151 6.61 16.90 -9.44
CA GLU A 151 5.55 17.24 -10.38
C GLU A 151 4.16 16.91 -9.82
N GLY A 152 3.15 17.66 -10.27
CA GLY A 152 1.75 17.48 -9.89
C GLY A 152 1.29 18.37 -8.73
N THR A 153 0.04 18.15 -8.34
CA THR A 153 -0.61 18.86 -7.22
C THR A 153 -0.87 17.87 -6.10
N ALA A 154 -0.47 18.20 -4.88
CA ALA A 154 -0.76 17.39 -3.70
C ALA A 154 -1.41 18.24 -2.60
N LEU A 155 -2.56 17.79 -2.09
CA LEU A 155 -3.33 18.51 -1.07
C LEU A 155 -3.62 19.99 -1.44
N GLY A 156 -3.77 20.28 -2.74
CA GLY A 156 -4.03 21.62 -3.25
C GLY A 156 -2.79 22.50 -3.44
N TRP A 157 -1.58 21.97 -3.24
CA TRP A 157 -0.32 22.69 -3.45
C TRP A 157 0.42 22.21 -4.69
N THR A 158 1.07 23.16 -5.37
CA THR A 158 2.09 22.93 -6.39
C THR A 158 3.48 23.18 -5.79
N PHE A 159 4.50 22.58 -6.40
CA PHE A 159 5.86 22.58 -5.86
C PHE A 159 6.86 23.17 -6.85
N GLY A 160 7.68 24.10 -6.37
CA GLY A 160 8.70 24.79 -7.18
C GLY A 160 9.83 23.85 -7.58
N LYS A 161 10.54 24.19 -8.68
CA LYS A 161 11.74 23.44 -9.07
C LYS A 161 12.83 23.66 -8.00
N PRO A 162 13.33 22.60 -7.33
CA PRO A 162 14.33 22.78 -6.31
C PRO A 162 15.70 23.09 -6.92
N ARG A 163 16.57 23.69 -6.11
CA ARG A 163 18.00 23.80 -6.41
C ARG A 163 18.78 22.75 -5.62
N ALA A 164 19.78 22.16 -6.27
CA ALA A 164 20.75 21.30 -5.62
C ALA A 164 21.59 22.13 -4.63
N MET A 165 21.64 21.69 -3.37
CA MET A 165 22.46 22.33 -2.35
C MET A 165 23.96 22.22 -2.68
N ASP A 166 24.72 23.29 -2.45
CA ASP A 166 26.18 23.21 -2.38
C ASP A 166 26.67 22.74 -1.00
N PHE A 167 27.99 22.54 -0.85
CA PHE A 167 28.58 22.08 0.41
C PHE A 167 28.38 23.04 1.58
N ASN A 168 28.35 24.35 1.35
CA ASN A 168 28.12 25.32 2.41
C ASN A 168 26.67 25.28 2.86
N GLU A 169 25.73 25.11 1.93
CA GLU A 169 24.32 24.98 2.25
C GLU A 169 24.00 23.69 2.99
N ILE A 170 24.67 22.58 2.64
CA ILE A 170 24.58 21.34 3.41
C ILE A 170 25.07 21.58 4.85
N LYS A 171 26.22 22.24 5.03
CA LYS A 171 26.74 22.60 6.37
C LYS A 171 25.79 23.52 7.13
N GLU A 172 25.15 24.47 6.45
CA GLU A 172 24.18 25.38 7.05
C GLU A 172 22.94 24.61 7.54
N VAL A 173 22.41 23.69 6.71
CA VAL A 173 21.30 22.79 7.08
C VAL A 173 21.66 21.93 8.29
N ILE A 174 22.84 21.31 8.29
CA ILE A 174 23.33 20.55 9.45
C ILE A 174 23.34 21.45 10.68
N GLY A 175 23.91 22.66 10.58
CA GLY A 175 23.94 23.64 11.66
C GLY A 175 22.57 24.04 12.17
N SER A 176 21.56 24.13 11.30
CA SER A 176 20.17 24.43 11.67
C SER A 176 19.51 23.29 12.46
N PHE A 177 19.71 22.03 12.06
CA PHE A 177 19.25 20.87 12.85
C PHE A 177 19.92 20.84 14.23
N VAL A 178 21.24 21.06 14.27
CA VAL A 178 22.02 21.07 15.52
C VAL A 178 21.57 22.19 16.46
N HIS A 179 21.35 23.40 15.93
CA HIS A 179 20.84 24.52 16.72
C HIS A 179 19.44 24.23 17.29
N ALA A 180 18.52 23.72 16.46
CA ALA A 180 17.17 23.40 16.91
C ALA A 180 17.16 22.33 18.00
N ALA A 181 18.04 21.32 17.93
CA ALA A 181 18.20 20.32 18.97
C ALA A 181 18.70 20.93 20.29
N GLU A 182 19.72 21.80 20.25
CA GLU A 182 20.19 22.54 21.44
C GLU A 182 19.10 23.43 22.02
N TYR A 183 18.33 24.08 21.16
CA TYR A 183 17.21 24.93 21.56
C TYR A 183 16.16 24.16 22.35
N LEU A 184 15.78 23.00 21.85
CA LEU A 184 14.77 22.14 22.48
C LEU A 184 15.29 21.48 23.76
N HIS A 185 16.55 21.07 23.80
CA HIS A 185 17.20 20.61 25.04
C HIS A 185 17.10 21.66 26.14
N LYS A 186 17.50 22.91 25.84
CA LYS A 186 17.38 24.03 26.80
C LYS A 186 15.94 24.38 27.16
N ALA A 187 14.99 24.12 26.25
CA ALA A 187 13.56 24.25 26.51
C ALA A 187 12.97 23.08 27.32
N GLY A 188 13.74 22.04 27.65
CA GLY A 188 13.34 20.94 28.53
C GLY A 188 12.73 19.72 27.84
N TYR A 189 12.88 19.62 26.52
CA TYR A 189 12.48 18.43 25.75
C TYR A 189 13.40 17.25 26.06
N ASP A 190 12.89 16.03 25.94
CA ASP A 190 13.64 14.81 26.22
C ASP A 190 14.49 14.35 25.03
N GLY A 191 14.25 14.89 23.84
CA GLY A 191 15.02 14.59 22.63
C GLY A 191 14.49 15.23 21.36
N VAL A 192 15.09 14.83 20.23
CA VAL A 192 14.64 15.17 18.87
C VAL A 192 14.50 13.92 18.01
N GLN A 193 13.62 14.00 17.01
CA GLN A 193 13.51 13.03 15.94
C GLN A 193 13.83 13.70 14.61
N LEU A 194 14.74 13.13 13.82
CA LEU A 194 15.03 13.58 12.47
C LEU A 194 13.96 13.06 11.49
N HIS A 195 13.38 13.93 10.67
CA HIS A 195 12.39 13.49 9.68
C HIS A 195 13.04 13.03 8.36
N GLY A 196 13.34 11.74 8.26
CA GLY A 196 13.91 11.06 7.08
C GLY A 196 12.92 10.18 6.29
N ALA A 197 11.65 10.58 6.26
CA ALA A 197 10.57 9.82 5.62
C ALA A 197 9.72 10.73 4.71
N HIS A 198 8.73 10.15 4.00
CA HIS A 198 7.68 10.86 3.24
C HIS A 198 8.14 11.82 2.14
N GLY A 199 9.43 11.79 1.80
CA GLY A 199 10.04 12.65 0.80
C GLY A 199 10.45 14.03 1.34
N TYR A 200 10.58 14.21 2.66
CA TYR A 200 11.27 15.38 3.25
C TYR A 200 12.77 15.36 2.90
N LEU A 201 13.50 16.43 3.22
CA LEU A 201 14.88 16.63 2.78
C LEU A 201 15.81 15.44 3.07
N ILE A 202 15.78 14.88 4.29
CA ILE A 202 16.64 13.74 4.63
C ILE A 202 16.26 12.51 3.76
N ALA A 203 14.96 12.27 3.53
CA ALA A 203 14.52 11.23 2.59
C ALA A 203 14.97 11.51 1.15
N GLN A 204 15.01 12.78 0.74
CA GLN A 204 15.51 13.18 -0.58
C GLN A 204 17.00 12.90 -0.76
N PHE A 205 17.80 12.98 0.32
CA PHE A 205 19.20 12.54 0.29
C PHE A 205 19.31 11.01 0.26
N LEU A 206 18.46 10.30 1.00
CA LEU A 206 18.49 8.82 1.06
C LEU A 206 18.07 8.13 -0.24
N SER A 207 17.13 8.72 -1.00
CA SER A 207 16.52 8.09 -2.16
C SER A 207 17.29 8.36 -3.46
N GLN A 208 17.55 7.32 -4.25
CA GLN A 208 18.27 7.46 -5.53
C GLN A 208 17.41 8.13 -6.62
N THR A 209 16.09 8.23 -6.44
CA THR A 209 15.21 8.94 -7.38
C THR A 209 15.37 10.46 -7.29
N THR A 210 15.79 10.96 -6.12
CA THR A 210 15.88 12.39 -5.81
C THR A 210 17.30 12.87 -5.56
N ASN A 211 18.19 11.99 -5.07
CA ASN A 211 19.61 12.27 -4.95
C ASN A 211 20.36 11.78 -6.19
N LYS A 212 20.73 12.72 -7.06
CA LYS A 212 21.54 12.50 -8.28
C LYS A 212 22.98 13.01 -8.12
N ARG A 213 23.43 13.25 -6.88
CA ARG A 213 24.77 13.77 -6.61
C ARG A 213 25.85 12.74 -6.94
N ALA A 214 27.00 13.24 -7.40
CA ALA A 214 28.20 12.45 -7.67
C ALA A 214 29.33 12.71 -6.64
N ASP A 215 29.03 13.45 -5.58
CA ASP A 215 29.96 13.78 -4.50
C ASP A 215 29.78 12.86 -3.28
N GLU A 216 30.37 13.24 -2.14
CA GLU A 216 30.34 12.45 -0.91
C GLU A 216 28.97 12.34 -0.24
N TYR A 217 27.95 13.07 -0.74
CA TYR A 217 26.56 12.95 -0.30
C TYR A 217 25.68 12.16 -1.28
N GLY A 218 26.25 11.56 -2.34
CA GLY A 218 25.54 10.79 -3.36
C GLY A 218 26.12 9.40 -3.63
N GLY A 219 25.43 8.61 -4.48
CA GLY A 219 25.87 7.27 -4.85
C GLY A 219 25.52 6.21 -3.81
N SER A 220 26.49 5.70 -3.05
CA SER A 220 26.30 4.59 -2.10
C SER A 220 25.34 4.94 -0.95
N LEU A 221 24.74 3.94 -0.31
CA LEU A 221 23.85 4.16 0.85
C LEU A 221 24.52 4.99 1.96
N LEU A 222 25.78 4.69 2.29
CA LEU A 222 26.51 5.42 3.33
C LEU A 222 26.76 6.89 2.97
N ASN A 223 27.07 7.19 1.71
CA ASN A 223 27.21 8.57 1.25
C ASN A 223 25.86 9.31 1.28
N ARG A 224 24.79 8.66 0.82
CA ARG A 224 23.43 9.21 0.85
C ARG A 224 22.92 9.43 2.29
N ALA A 225 23.34 8.59 3.23
CA ALA A 225 23.04 8.72 4.66
C ALA A 225 23.98 9.68 5.41
N ARG A 226 25.07 10.16 4.79
CA ARG A 226 26.09 11.02 5.44
C ARG A 226 25.49 12.24 6.14
N LEU A 227 24.50 12.87 5.52
CA LEU A 227 23.79 14.02 6.11
C LEU A 227 23.21 13.68 7.49
N ILE A 228 22.67 12.47 7.67
CA ILE A 228 22.10 12.02 8.94
C ILE A 228 23.19 11.92 10.00
N PHE A 229 24.29 11.24 9.69
CA PHE A 229 25.38 11.04 10.64
C PHE A 229 26.05 12.35 11.04
N GLU A 230 26.25 13.27 10.11
CA GLU A 230 26.81 14.59 10.41
C GLU A 230 25.87 15.44 11.30
N ILE A 231 24.54 15.31 11.11
CA ILE A 231 23.56 15.91 12.02
C ILE A 231 23.63 15.28 13.40
N VAL A 232 23.62 13.94 13.50
CA VAL A 232 23.68 13.20 14.78
C VAL A 232 24.95 13.58 15.55
N ASP A 233 26.11 13.52 14.90
CA ASP A 233 27.40 13.87 15.49
C ASP A 233 27.44 15.34 15.94
N GLY A 234 26.85 16.24 15.13
CA GLY A 234 26.70 17.65 15.46
C GLY A 234 25.85 17.87 16.70
N ILE A 235 24.71 17.18 16.81
CA ILE A 235 23.79 17.27 17.96
C ILE A 235 24.49 16.75 19.22
N ARG A 236 25.09 15.56 19.17
CA ARG A 236 25.80 14.96 20.31
C ARG A 236 26.90 15.89 20.81
N ARG A 237 27.69 16.48 19.89
CA ARG A 237 28.74 17.45 20.24
C ARG A 237 28.20 18.74 20.88
N ARG A 238 27.07 19.25 20.39
CA ARG A 238 26.54 20.56 20.81
C ARG A 238 25.72 20.50 22.10
N VAL A 239 24.89 19.48 22.25
CA VAL A 239 24.01 19.30 23.42
C VAL A 239 24.78 18.75 24.61
N ASN A 240 25.76 17.86 24.38
CA ASN A 240 26.62 17.27 25.41
C ASN A 240 25.85 16.74 26.64
N ASP A 241 24.73 16.07 26.38
CA ASP A 241 23.90 15.35 27.35
C ASP A 241 23.52 14.02 26.72
N GLU A 242 24.11 12.93 27.23
CA GLU A 242 23.85 11.59 26.71
C GLU A 242 22.39 11.17 26.89
N SER A 243 21.67 11.74 27.87
CA SER A 243 20.26 11.43 28.10
C SER A 243 19.32 12.05 27.08
N PHE A 244 19.79 12.99 26.25
CA PHE A 244 18.97 13.62 25.23
C PHE A 244 18.76 12.65 24.06
N LEU A 245 17.53 12.22 23.84
CA LEU A 245 17.23 11.19 22.84
C LEU A 245 17.39 11.75 21.43
N ILE A 246 17.95 10.92 20.53
CA ILE A 246 17.96 11.19 19.10
C ILE A 246 17.28 10.02 18.39
N GLY A 247 16.10 10.27 17.83
CA GLY A 247 15.41 9.31 16.97
C GLY A 247 15.46 9.73 15.49
N ILE A 248 15.00 8.84 14.62
CA ILE A 248 14.79 9.15 13.20
C ILE A 248 13.50 8.49 12.71
N LYS A 249 12.75 9.20 11.87
CA LYS A 249 11.64 8.62 11.09
C LYS A 249 12.16 8.19 9.73
N LEU A 250 11.94 6.95 9.31
CA LEU A 250 12.38 6.43 8.01
C LEU A 250 11.24 5.82 7.19
N ASN A 251 11.35 5.91 5.86
CA ASN A 251 10.54 5.08 4.98
C ASN A 251 11.05 3.63 5.05
N SER A 252 10.16 2.67 5.30
CA SER A 252 10.43 1.23 5.19
C SER A 252 10.52 0.77 3.72
N VAL A 253 9.86 1.51 2.82
CA VAL A 253 9.96 1.35 1.36
C VAL A 253 9.43 2.61 0.66
N GLU A 254 10.01 2.96 -0.49
CA GLU A 254 9.43 3.87 -1.46
C GLU A 254 8.93 3.09 -2.68
N PHE A 255 7.65 3.26 -3.04
CA PHE A 255 6.97 2.47 -4.08
C PHE A 255 7.31 2.89 -5.52
N GLN A 256 8.53 3.36 -5.75
CA GLN A 256 9.00 3.84 -7.05
C GLN A 256 10.24 3.06 -7.48
N HIS A 257 10.40 2.84 -8.79
CA HIS A 257 11.62 2.22 -9.32
C HIS A 257 12.85 3.08 -8.98
N GLY A 258 13.85 2.47 -8.33
CA GLY A 258 15.02 3.19 -7.80
C GLY A 258 14.79 3.95 -6.49
N GLY A 259 13.65 3.75 -5.81
CA GLY A 259 13.37 4.32 -4.50
C GLY A 259 14.12 3.61 -3.36
N PHE A 260 14.06 4.21 -2.16
CA PHE A 260 14.64 3.61 -0.95
C PHE A 260 13.98 2.26 -0.62
N THR A 261 14.78 1.21 -0.46
CA THR A 261 14.29 -0.17 -0.32
C THR A 261 14.26 -0.64 1.14
N SER A 262 13.47 -1.68 1.46
CA SER A 262 13.46 -2.29 2.80
C SER A 262 14.80 -2.87 3.21
N ARG A 263 15.62 -3.32 2.24
CA ARG A 263 17.00 -3.77 2.50
C ARG A 263 17.91 -2.61 2.90
N GLU A 264 17.87 -1.51 2.15
CA GLU A 264 18.61 -0.29 2.50
C GLU A 264 18.14 0.29 3.83
N CYS A 265 16.84 0.21 4.15
CA CYS A 265 16.30 0.58 5.45
C CYS A 265 16.92 -0.24 6.58
N ARG A 266 16.93 -1.58 6.45
CA ARG A 266 17.58 -2.49 7.41
C ARG A 266 19.07 -2.17 7.57
N ASP A 267 19.80 -2.04 6.47
CA ASP A 267 21.25 -1.79 6.50
C ASP A 267 21.54 -0.40 7.12
N LEU A 268 20.69 0.60 6.85
CA LEU A 268 20.76 1.90 7.51
C LEU A 268 20.48 1.80 9.02
N CYS A 269 19.50 1.00 9.45
CA CYS A 269 19.22 0.80 10.88
C CYS A 269 20.45 0.24 11.63
N VAL A 270 21.21 -0.68 11.02
CA VAL A 270 22.46 -1.20 11.60
C VAL A 270 23.50 -0.09 11.76
N GLU A 271 23.63 0.82 10.78
CA GLU A 271 24.53 1.96 10.90
C GLU A 271 24.04 3.00 11.93
N LEU A 272 22.74 3.25 12.00
CA LEU A 272 22.15 4.15 12.99
C LEU A 272 22.40 3.66 14.43
N GLU A 273 22.35 2.34 14.65
CA GLU A 273 22.69 1.73 15.94
C GLU A 273 24.15 2.03 16.34
N LYS A 274 25.11 1.90 15.40
CA LYS A 274 26.53 2.24 15.65
C LYS A 274 26.75 3.71 15.99
N HIS A 275 25.85 4.59 15.55
CA HIS A 275 25.85 6.02 15.86
C HIS A 275 24.98 6.38 17.09
N ASN A 276 24.54 5.39 17.87
CA ASN A 276 23.74 5.57 19.08
C ASN A 276 22.46 6.40 18.84
N VAL A 277 21.75 6.12 17.74
CA VAL A 277 20.40 6.63 17.50
C VAL A 277 19.41 5.79 18.31
N ASP A 278 18.68 6.44 19.21
CA ASP A 278 17.87 5.84 20.28
C ASP A 278 16.68 5.04 19.78
N PHE A 279 16.04 5.48 18.69
CA PHE A 279 14.91 4.77 18.11
C PHE A 279 14.70 5.12 16.63
N VAL A 280 14.10 4.19 15.91
CA VAL A 280 13.63 4.38 14.54
C VAL A 280 12.11 4.27 14.52
N GLU A 281 11.43 5.33 14.07
CA GLU A 281 10.00 5.26 13.74
C GLU A 281 9.84 4.94 12.25
N LEU A 282 9.20 3.83 11.95
CA LEU A 282 9.04 3.39 10.57
C LEU A 282 7.74 3.92 9.98
N SER A 283 7.82 4.35 8.74
CA SER A 283 6.69 4.79 7.94
C SER A 283 6.78 4.26 6.51
N GLY A 284 5.85 4.64 5.63
CA GLY A 284 5.90 4.28 4.21
C GLY A 284 5.25 5.34 3.32
N GLY A 285 5.67 5.41 2.05
CA GLY A 285 5.11 6.29 1.02
C GLY A 285 5.77 7.68 0.87
N THR A 286 5.36 8.44 -0.16
CA THR A 286 5.76 9.85 -0.41
C THR A 286 4.63 10.62 -1.09
N TYR A 287 4.69 11.96 -1.13
CA TYR A 287 3.69 12.79 -1.86
C TYR A 287 3.60 12.48 -3.37
N GLN A 288 4.64 11.90 -3.97
CA GLN A 288 4.66 11.56 -5.41
C GLN A 288 3.87 10.28 -5.74
N GLN A 289 3.66 9.41 -4.74
CA GLN A 289 2.73 8.28 -4.83
C GLN A 289 2.11 8.03 -3.44
N PHE A 290 0.94 8.62 -3.21
CA PHE A 290 0.05 8.24 -2.12
C PHE A 290 -0.65 6.93 -2.49
N ARG A 291 -0.12 5.78 -2.11
CA ARG A 291 -0.88 4.52 -2.23
C ARG A 291 -1.82 4.36 -1.04
N PHE A 292 -2.98 5.00 -1.13
CA PHE A 292 -4.19 4.53 -0.45
C PHE A 292 -5.36 4.25 -1.42
N SER A 293 -5.27 4.61 -2.70
CA SER A 293 -6.34 4.31 -3.67
C SER A 293 -6.22 2.90 -4.27
N HIS A 294 -7.28 2.10 -4.05
CA HIS A 294 -7.69 0.87 -4.74
C HIS A 294 -6.73 -0.33 -4.71
N THR A 295 -6.92 -1.22 -3.73
CA THR A 295 -6.31 -2.56 -3.72
C THR A 295 -7.22 -3.63 -3.11
N ARG A 296 -7.24 -4.81 -3.77
CA ARG A 296 -7.98 -6.07 -3.47
C ARG A 296 -8.07 -6.44 -1.98
N GLU A 297 -9.09 -7.21 -1.59
CA GLU A 297 -9.25 -7.76 -0.22
C GLU A 297 -8.11 -8.70 0.22
N SER A 298 -7.48 -9.42 -0.70
CA SER A 298 -6.27 -10.23 -0.44
C SER A 298 -4.99 -9.39 -0.29
N THR A 299 -5.03 -8.14 -0.73
CA THR A 299 -4.05 -7.10 -0.45
C THR A 299 -4.38 -6.42 0.88
N ARG A 300 -5.65 -6.23 1.26
CA ARG A 300 -6.06 -5.72 2.60
C ARG A 300 -5.55 -6.58 3.78
N LYS A 301 -5.42 -7.91 3.61
CA LYS A 301 -4.74 -8.78 4.59
C LYS A 301 -3.20 -8.63 4.61
N ARG A 302 -2.61 -8.03 3.56
CA ARG A 302 -1.17 -7.74 3.40
C ARG A 302 -0.82 -6.25 3.60
N GLU A 303 -1.80 -5.36 3.64
CA GLU A 303 -1.67 -3.90 3.83
C GLU A 303 -1.34 -3.48 5.25
N ALA A 304 -1.09 -4.44 6.13
CA ALA A 304 -0.12 -4.16 7.16
C ALA A 304 1.27 -4.08 6.50
N PHE A 305 1.53 -2.97 5.78
CA PHE A 305 2.81 -2.64 5.14
C PHE A 305 3.97 -2.76 6.13
N PHE A 306 3.67 -2.60 7.41
CA PHE A 306 4.58 -2.78 8.52
C PHE A 306 4.70 -4.21 9.02
N ILE A 307 3.79 -5.16 8.74
CA ILE A 307 3.89 -6.54 9.26
C ILE A 307 5.03 -7.29 8.57
N GLU A 308 5.18 -7.25 7.24
CA GLU A 308 6.30 -7.92 6.59
C GLU A 308 7.66 -7.36 7.05
N PHE A 309 7.75 -6.03 7.26
CA PHE A 309 8.96 -5.42 7.82
C PHE A 309 9.11 -5.63 9.35
N ALA A 310 8.02 -5.64 10.11
CA ALA A 310 7.97 -5.96 11.55
C ALA A 310 8.18 -7.46 11.83
N GLU A 311 8.07 -8.31 10.82
CA GLU A 311 8.53 -9.69 10.86
C GLU A 311 10.05 -9.75 10.65
N MET A 312 10.64 -8.79 9.91
CA MET A 312 12.10 -8.66 9.74
C MET A 312 12.80 -7.97 10.93
N ILE A 313 12.08 -7.14 11.70
CA ILE A 313 12.63 -6.38 12.83
C ILE A 313 11.70 -6.45 14.04
N THR A 314 12.26 -6.56 15.24
CA THR A 314 11.44 -6.53 16.47
C THR A 314 10.83 -5.13 16.66
N VAL A 315 9.51 -5.06 16.90
CA VAL A 315 8.79 -3.80 17.17
C VAL A 315 8.61 -3.63 18.67
N ASP A 316 9.18 -2.56 19.21
CA ASP A 316 9.12 -2.25 20.64
C ASP A 316 7.95 -1.37 21.07
N GLY A 317 7.27 -0.70 20.13
CA GLY A 317 6.16 0.19 20.44
C GLY A 317 5.25 0.49 19.27
N ILE A 318 4.10 1.09 19.57
CA ILE A 318 3.04 1.38 18.60
C ILE A 318 2.89 2.89 18.45
N GLY A 319 3.11 3.37 17.22
CA GLY A 319 2.82 4.74 16.81
C GLY A 319 1.33 4.96 16.51
N LEU A 320 0.73 5.98 17.12
CA LEU A 320 -0.65 6.40 16.93
C LEU A 320 -0.70 7.84 16.41
N ALA A 321 -1.33 8.06 15.26
CA ALA A 321 -1.59 9.40 14.71
C ALA A 321 -3.10 9.72 14.81
N ARG A 322 -3.87 9.40 13.76
CA ARG A 322 -5.33 9.66 13.72
C ARG A 322 -6.11 9.11 14.92
N PRO A 323 -5.85 7.89 15.46
CA PRO A 323 -6.63 7.40 16.61
C PRO A 323 -6.62 8.35 17.82
N VAL A 324 -5.48 8.97 18.13
CA VAL A 324 -5.35 9.90 19.27
C VAL A 324 -5.84 11.31 18.97
N THR A 325 -6.24 11.61 17.73
CA THR A 325 -7.01 12.83 17.44
C THR A 325 -8.48 12.64 17.79
N HIS A 326 -9.02 11.44 17.60
CA HIS A 326 -10.42 11.13 17.91
C HIS A 326 -10.65 10.70 19.37
N GLU A 327 -9.66 10.09 20.02
CA GLU A 327 -9.72 9.64 21.41
C GLU A 327 -8.34 9.86 22.08
N PRO A 328 -8.08 11.06 22.65
CA PRO A 328 -6.74 11.41 23.15
C PRO A 328 -6.25 10.52 24.30
N ASP A 329 -7.17 9.90 25.05
CA ASP A 329 -6.92 8.94 26.12
C ASP A 329 -6.97 7.47 25.66
N PHE A 330 -6.91 7.22 24.34
CA PHE A 330 -7.02 5.88 23.77
C PHE A 330 -5.97 4.90 24.31
N ALA A 331 -4.70 5.32 24.41
CA ALA A 331 -3.63 4.47 24.95
C ALA A 331 -3.92 4.02 26.38
N LYS A 332 -4.33 4.95 27.25
CA LYS A 332 -4.72 4.68 28.64
C LYS A 332 -5.90 3.71 28.72
N LYS A 333 -6.94 3.91 27.89
CA LYS A 333 -8.12 3.03 27.85
C LYS A 333 -7.77 1.62 27.36
N ILE A 334 -6.88 1.47 26.38
CA ILE A 334 -6.40 0.16 25.93
C ILE A 334 -5.67 -0.56 27.05
N ILE A 335 -4.72 0.11 27.72
CA ILE A 335 -3.94 -0.47 28.83
C ILE A 335 -4.85 -0.92 29.97
N ASN A 336 -5.88 -0.15 30.29
CA ASN A 336 -6.85 -0.47 31.34
C ASN A 336 -7.86 -1.56 30.95
N GLY A 337 -7.92 -1.94 29.67
CA GLY A 337 -8.96 -2.84 29.14
C GLY A 337 -10.35 -2.20 29.01
N ASP A 338 -10.45 -0.87 29.12
CA ASP A 338 -11.71 -0.13 28.95
C ASP A 338 -12.24 -0.23 27.51
N VAL A 339 -11.32 -0.36 26.55
CA VAL A 339 -11.60 -0.45 25.10
C VAL A 339 -10.65 -1.45 24.46
N LYS A 340 -11.04 -2.00 23.30
CA LYS A 340 -10.21 -2.98 22.55
C LYS A 340 -9.64 -2.44 21.24
N SER A 341 -10.19 -1.33 20.76
CA SER A 341 -9.89 -0.81 19.42
C SER A 341 -10.29 0.65 19.28
N ALA A 342 -9.75 1.31 18.25
CA ALA A 342 -10.03 2.70 17.95
C ALA A 342 -11.50 2.92 17.58
N ILE A 343 -11.95 4.17 17.73
CA ILE A 343 -13.28 4.62 17.30
C ILE A 343 -13.41 4.44 15.78
N ASP A 344 -14.52 3.85 15.34
CA ASP A 344 -14.96 3.89 13.95
C ASP A 344 -15.74 5.19 13.75
N TYR A 345 -15.04 6.20 13.24
CA TYR A 345 -15.58 7.55 13.05
C TYR A 345 -16.25 7.73 11.67
N GLY A 346 -16.53 6.64 10.95
CA GLY A 346 -17.39 6.63 9.76
C GLY A 346 -16.73 7.19 8.49
N VAL A 347 -15.40 7.31 8.46
CA VAL A 347 -14.63 7.64 7.25
C VAL A 347 -13.82 6.40 6.86
N ASP A 348 -14.01 5.93 5.63
CA ASP A 348 -13.15 4.92 5.04
C ASP A 348 -11.82 5.57 4.65
N GLU A 349 -10.82 5.40 5.52
CA GLU A 349 -9.49 6.00 5.34
C GLU A 349 -8.76 5.50 4.08
N GLN A 350 -9.14 4.32 3.55
CA GLN A 350 -8.55 3.77 2.33
C GLN A 350 -9.18 4.43 1.09
N GLN A 351 -10.49 4.63 1.10
CA GLN A 351 -11.18 5.29 -0.03
C GLN A 351 -11.06 6.81 -0.02
N ASP A 352 -10.99 7.43 1.16
CA ASP A 352 -11.00 8.89 1.30
C ASP A 352 -9.96 9.36 2.34
N PHE A 353 -8.70 9.13 2.01
CA PHE A 353 -7.56 9.58 2.83
C PHE A 353 -7.61 11.09 3.09
N GLY A 354 -7.97 11.89 2.07
CA GLY A 354 -8.07 13.35 2.18
C GLY A 354 -9.09 13.79 3.22
N LEU A 355 -10.28 13.18 3.23
CA LEU A 355 -11.29 13.44 4.25
C LEU A 355 -10.82 13.00 5.64
N SER A 356 -10.13 11.86 5.76
CA SER A 356 -9.57 11.40 7.04
C SER A 356 -8.56 12.39 7.61
N PHE A 357 -7.72 12.99 6.76
CA PHE A 357 -6.77 14.02 7.14
C PHE A 357 -7.46 15.28 7.67
N ILE A 358 -8.49 15.74 6.96
CA ILE A 358 -9.25 16.93 7.37
C ILE A 358 -10.04 16.66 8.65
N ALA A 359 -10.62 15.46 8.80
CA ALA A 359 -11.30 15.02 10.02
C ALA A 359 -10.35 15.06 11.23
N ALA A 360 -9.16 14.48 11.12
CA ALA A 360 -8.15 14.50 12.17
C ALA A 360 -7.72 15.94 12.52
N GLY A 361 -7.52 16.80 11.51
CA GLY A 361 -7.22 18.22 11.70
C GLY A 361 -8.34 18.97 12.43
N ALA A 362 -9.61 18.63 12.17
CA ALA A 362 -10.76 19.19 12.90
C ALA A 362 -10.67 18.87 14.40
N GLN A 363 -10.38 17.60 14.73
CA GLN A 363 -10.27 17.18 16.13
C GLN A 363 -9.07 17.82 16.83
N ILE A 364 -7.94 17.97 16.12
CA ILE A 364 -6.77 18.71 16.60
C ILE A 364 -7.16 20.16 16.98
N ARG A 365 -7.93 20.84 16.12
CA ARG A 365 -8.41 22.20 16.43
C ARG A 365 -9.34 22.23 17.64
N LEU A 366 -10.27 21.29 17.75
CA LEU A 366 -11.16 21.19 18.91
C LEU A 366 -10.38 21.04 20.21
N MET A 367 -9.44 20.10 20.25
CA MET A 367 -8.60 19.88 21.42
C MET A 367 -7.72 21.09 21.75
N GLY A 368 -7.18 21.77 20.74
CA GLY A 368 -6.43 23.02 20.95
C GLY A 368 -7.29 24.13 21.58
N LYS A 369 -8.58 24.19 21.23
CA LYS A 369 -9.57 25.07 21.89
C LYS A 369 -10.08 24.55 23.24
N GLY A 370 -9.50 23.47 23.78
CA GLY A 370 -9.92 22.87 25.04
C GLY A 370 -11.26 22.13 24.98
N LYS A 371 -11.69 21.72 23.78
CA LYS A 371 -12.93 20.97 23.56
C LYS A 371 -12.66 19.49 23.34
N GLU A 372 -13.64 18.66 23.69
CA GLU A 372 -13.58 17.23 23.40
C GLU A 372 -13.72 16.96 21.90
N PRO A 373 -13.05 15.92 21.36
CA PRO A 373 -13.27 15.46 20.00
C PRO A 373 -14.75 15.11 19.73
N LEU A 374 -15.20 15.38 18.52
CA LEU A 374 -16.53 15.00 18.05
C LEU A 374 -16.52 13.57 17.51
N ASP A 375 -17.47 12.76 17.98
CA ASP A 375 -17.79 11.46 17.41
C ASP A 375 -18.45 11.64 16.03
N LEU A 376 -17.64 11.58 14.97
CA LEU A 376 -18.09 11.74 13.58
C LEU A 376 -18.93 10.54 13.09
N GLY A 377 -19.00 9.44 13.84
CA GLY A 377 -19.91 8.34 13.56
C GLY A 377 -21.38 8.72 13.77
N ARG A 378 -21.65 9.85 14.43
CA ARG A 378 -23.01 10.36 14.64
C ARG A 378 -23.47 11.28 13.51
N PRO A 379 -24.67 11.06 12.94
CA PRO A 379 -25.17 11.86 11.81
C PRO A 379 -25.17 13.38 12.06
N GLU A 380 -25.51 13.82 13.27
CA GLU A 380 -25.56 15.24 13.65
C GLU A 380 -24.18 15.90 13.70
N ASN A 381 -23.18 15.17 14.22
CA ASN A 381 -21.79 15.64 14.26
C ASN A 381 -21.19 15.64 12.86
N LYS A 382 -21.46 14.59 12.07
CA LYS A 382 -21.03 14.48 10.68
C LYS A 382 -21.60 15.60 9.82
N ALA A 383 -22.89 15.91 9.96
CA ALA A 383 -23.50 17.04 9.24
C ALA A 383 -22.89 18.38 9.64
N THR A 384 -22.51 18.54 10.90
CA THR A 384 -21.81 19.73 11.38
C THR A 384 -20.42 19.84 10.76
N PHE A 385 -19.66 18.73 10.76
CA PHE A 385 -18.35 18.63 10.11
C PHE A 385 -18.43 18.94 8.61
N ASP A 386 -19.42 18.38 7.90
CA ASP A 386 -19.59 18.60 6.46
C ASP A 386 -19.88 20.08 6.12
N ARG A 387 -20.67 20.78 6.95
CA ARG A 387 -20.89 22.23 6.79
C ARG A 387 -19.62 23.04 7.00
N ALA A 388 -18.83 22.67 8.00
CA ALA A 388 -17.55 23.31 8.30
C ALA A 388 -16.55 23.12 7.17
N LEU A 389 -16.49 21.91 6.62
CA LEU A 389 -15.66 21.59 5.47
C LEU A 389 -16.02 22.42 4.25
N GLN A 390 -17.31 22.55 3.94
CA GLN A 390 -17.78 23.41 2.84
C GLN A 390 -17.41 24.87 3.06
N GLN A 391 -17.53 25.38 4.28
CA GLN A 391 -17.16 26.77 4.60
C GLN A 391 -15.66 26.97 4.48
N PHE A 392 -14.85 26.07 5.02
CA PHE A 392 -13.40 26.10 4.91
C PHE A 392 -12.91 26.06 3.46
N GLN A 393 -13.52 25.22 2.61
CA GLN A 393 -13.19 25.19 1.18
C GLN A 393 -13.46 26.54 0.50
N LYS A 394 -14.59 27.19 0.83
CA LYS A 394 -14.89 28.55 0.34
C LYS A 394 -13.91 29.58 0.88
N ASP A 395 -13.53 29.48 2.14
CA ASP A 395 -12.57 30.39 2.77
C ASP A 395 -11.20 30.31 2.10
N MET A 396 -10.71 29.10 1.86
CA MET A 396 -9.42 28.85 1.21
C MET A 396 -9.44 29.24 -0.26
N ALA A 397 -10.54 29.01 -0.98
CA ALA A 397 -10.68 29.48 -2.37
C ALA A 397 -10.60 31.01 -2.50
N ASN A 398 -10.98 31.74 -1.45
CA ASN A 398 -10.93 33.21 -1.41
C ASN A 398 -9.69 33.75 -0.67
N ASN A 399 -8.73 32.90 -0.30
CA ASN A 399 -7.54 33.27 0.49
C ASN A 399 -6.43 33.86 -0.40
N VAL A 400 -6.75 34.92 -1.14
CA VAL A 400 -5.84 35.53 -2.13
C VAL A 400 -4.61 36.18 -1.49
N ASP A 401 -4.74 36.66 -0.25
CA ASP A 401 -3.65 37.31 0.50
C ASP A 401 -2.81 36.34 1.36
N GLY A 402 -3.16 35.05 1.36
CA GLY A 402 -2.49 34.01 2.14
C GLY A 402 -2.61 34.16 3.66
N SER A 403 -3.51 35.01 4.16
CA SER A 403 -3.68 35.28 5.59
C SER A 403 -4.40 34.16 6.34
N LYS A 404 -5.30 33.43 5.67
CA LYS A 404 -6.00 32.28 6.27
C LYS A 404 -5.12 31.04 6.23
N TYR A 405 -5.08 30.27 7.32
CA TYR A 405 -4.22 29.09 7.43
C TYR A 405 -4.77 27.98 8.36
N GLY A 406 -4.07 26.84 8.31
CA GLY A 406 -4.36 25.60 9.02
C GLY A 406 -5.56 24.82 8.48
N ILE A 407 -6.18 23.96 9.30
CA ILE A 407 -7.17 22.95 8.85
C ILE A 407 -8.56 23.26 9.44
N LEU A 408 -9.55 23.58 8.59
CA LEU A 408 -10.95 23.92 8.93
C LEU A 408 -11.14 25.20 9.76
N SER A 409 -11.81 26.22 9.22
CA SER A 409 -11.92 27.58 9.80
C SER A 409 -12.60 27.65 11.19
N GLU A 410 -12.42 28.79 11.86
CA GLU A 410 -12.78 29.06 13.27
C GLU A 410 -14.27 28.85 13.62
N ASP A 411 -15.15 28.85 12.62
CA ASP A 411 -16.62 28.85 12.78
C ASP A 411 -17.23 27.46 13.08
N PHE A 412 -16.41 26.45 13.40
CA PHE A 412 -16.89 25.09 13.67
C PHE A 412 -17.63 24.93 15.00
N LEU A 413 -17.65 25.95 15.85
CA LEU A 413 -18.11 25.85 17.23
C LEU A 413 -19.53 26.44 17.36
N PRO A 414 -20.62 25.71 17.08
CA PRO A 414 -21.90 26.14 17.63
C PRO A 414 -21.76 26.14 19.15
N ASN A 415 -22.27 27.18 19.81
CA ASN A 415 -22.57 27.16 21.23
C ASN A 415 -23.50 25.97 21.49
N ILE A 416 -22.95 24.82 21.92
CA ILE A 416 -23.77 23.70 22.39
C ILE A 416 -24.28 24.10 23.78
N THR A 417 -25.36 24.88 23.80
CA THR A 417 -26.16 25.08 25.00
C THR A 417 -26.87 23.77 25.34
N PRO A 418 -26.81 23.25 26.58
CA PRO A 418 -27.50 22.01 26.92
C PRO A 418 -28.98 22.31 27.18
N VAL A 419 -29.86 22.18 26.19
CA VAL A 419 -31.31 22.31 26.44
C VAL A 419 -32.18 21.35 25.62
N ALA A 420 -32.90 20.54 26.40
CA ALA A 420 -34.27 20.03 26.30
C ALA A 420 -34.75 19.22 25.08
N CYS A 421 -35.27 18.05 25.46
CA CYS A 421 -36.36 17.31 24.85
C CYS A 421 -37.35 18.19 24.04
N LEU A 422 -37.42 17.95 22.73
CA LEU A 422 -38.60 18.29 21.93
C LEU A 422 -38.90 17.15 20.95
N THR A 423 -40.13 16.68 21.04
CA THR A 423 -40.72 15.58 20.29
C THR A 423 -41.07 15.95 18.85
N MET A 424 -40.78 14.99 17.96
CA MET A 424 -41.44 14.65 16.68
C MET A 424 -41.62 15.72 15.58
N ALA A 425 -40.99 15.42 14.44
CA ALA A 425 -41.76 15.13 13.21
C ALA A 425 -41.02 14.02 12.44
N LEU A 426 -41.61 12.82 12.41
CA LEU A 426 -41.19 11.77 11.49
C LEU A 426 -41.44 12.27 10.06
N HIS A 427 -40.36 12.47 9.30
CA HIS A 427 -40.38 12.29 7.86
C HIS A 427 -39.29 11.28 7.51
N ASN A 428 -39.73 10.03 7.44
CA ASN A 428 -39.02 8.96 6.75
C ASN A 428 -39.33 9.09 5.25
N PRO A 429 -38.30 9.11 4.38
CA PRO A 429 -38.45 8.46 3.09
C PRO A 429 -37.36 7.41 2.90
N ASN A 430 -37.81 6.15 2.86
CA ASN A 430 -37.09 4.97 2.43
C ASN A 430 -36.25 5.24 1.15
N ASN A 431 -34.91 5.23 1.25
CA ASN A 431 -33.98 4.85 0.17
C ASN A 431 -32.48 4.90 0.57
N TRP A 432 -32.12 4.48 1.78
CA TRP A 432 -30.72 4.52 2.28
C TRP A 432 -30.03 3.15 2.34
N HIS A 433 -30.58 2.12 1.70
CA HIS A 433 -29.94 0.82 1.62
C HIS A 433 -29.20 0.67 0.29
N TRP A 434 -27.90 0.36 0.38
CA TRP A 434 -27.13 -0.13 -0.77
C TRP A 434 -27.70 -1.50 -1.12
N VAL A 435 -28.24 -1.62 -2.33
CA VAL A 435 -28.62 -2.91 -2.93
C VAL A 435 -27.83 -3.09 -4.22
N SER A 436 -27.02 -4.13 -4.27
CA SER A 436 -26.27 -4.57 -5.45
C SER A 436 -26.80 -5.89 -5.94
N LYS A 437 -26.84 -6.04 -7.26
CA LYS A 437 -27.04 -7.31 -7.94
C LYS A 437 -25.82 -7.58 -8.79
N ASN A 438 -25.15 -8.70 -8.54
CA ASN A 438 -24.12 -9.21 -9.43
C ASN A 438 -24.75 -9.61 -10.75
N THR A 439 -24.21 -9.06 -11.84
CA THR A 439 -24.66 -9.27 -13.21
C THR A 439 -23.54 -9.80 -14.10
N SER A 440 -22.47 -10.35 -13.51
CA SER A 440 -21.31 -10.91 -14.23
C SER A 440 -21.72 -11.99 -15.25
N ALA A 441 -22.63 -12.89 -14.87
CA ALA A 441 -23.13 -13.91 -15.80
C ALA A 441 -23.85 -13.30 -17.01
N TRP A 442 -24.68 -12.27 -16.79
CA TRP A 442 -25.38 -11.57 -17.86
C TRP A 442 -24.42 -10.78 -18.75
N ALA A 443 -23.43 -10.09 -18.17
CA ALA A 443 -22.44 -9.35 -18.95
C ALA A 443 -21.57 -10.28 -19.78
N GLN A 444 -21.21 -11.46 -19.25
CA GLN A 444 -20.51 -12.49 -20.02
C GLN A 444 -21.34 -12.93 -21.24
N ASP A 445 -22.63 -13.20 -21.06
CA ASP A 445 -23.54 -13.53 -22.16
C ASP A 445 -23.67 -12.36 -23.15
N TRP A 446 -23.79 -11.13 -22.65
CA TRP A 446 -23.86 -9.91 -23.45
C TRP A 446 -22.63 -9.76 -24.36
N PHE A 447 -21.42 -9.94 -23.82
CA PHE A 447 -20.20 -9.88 -24.62
C PHE A 447 -20.14 -10.99 -25.67
N GLN A 448 -20.56 -12.21 -25.32
CA GLN A 448 -20.60 -13.33 -26.27
C GLN A 448 -21.62 -13.15 -27.41
N VAL A 449 -22.68 -12.38 -27.18
CA VAL A 449 -23.70 -12.09 -28.20
C VAL A 449 -23.30 -10.92 -29.09
N ASN A 450 -22.83 -9.82 -28.49
CA ASN A 450 -22.66 -8.54 -29.18
C ASN A 450 -21.29 -8.39 -29.85
N LEU A 451 -20.19 -8.80 -29.20
CA LEU A 451 -18.85 -8.58 -29.75
C LEU A 451 -18.55 -9.42 -31.00
N PRO A 452 -18.98 -10.70 -31.10
CA PRO A 452 -18.77 -11.50 -32.32
C PRO A 452 -19.55 -11.03 -33.57
N GLN A 453 -20.41 -10.01 -33.46
CA GLN A 453 -21.08 -9.40 -34.61
C GLN A 453 -20.18 -8.41 -35.36
N LEU A 454 -19.08 -7.97 -34.74
CA LEU A 454 -18.20 -6.95 -35.29
C LEU A 454 -17.26 -7.56 -36.33
N SER A 455 -17.26 -6.98 -37.53
CA SER A 455 -16.35 -7.30 -38.62
C SER A 455 -15.91 -6.05 -39.39
N ALA A 456 -14.82 -6.19 -40.13
CA ALA A 456 -14.29 -5.18 -41.01
C ALA A 456 -13.77 -5.83 -42.31
N GLN A 457 -13.88 -5.11 -43.41
CA GLN A 457 -13.33 -5.49 -44.70
C GLN A 457 -12.76 -4.26 -45.40
N ASP A 458 -11.59 -4.39 -46.00
CA ASP A 458 -11.00 -3.38 -46.90
C ASP A 458 -10.32 -4.09 -48.08
N GLY A 459 -10.92 -3.95 -49.27
CA GLY A 459 -10.56 -4.76 -50.43
C GLY A 459 -10.73 -6.27 -50.18
N GLU A 460 -9.63 -7.01 -50.33
CA GLU A 460 -9.54 -8.46 -50.13
C GLU A 460 -9.15 -8.85 -48.69
N VAL A 461 -8.90 -7.87 -47.80
CA VAL A 461 -8.55 -8.12 -46.40
C VAL A 461 -9.81 -8.10 -45.53
N THR A 462 -10.00 -9.14 -44.70
CA THR A 462 -11.14 -9.26 -43.78
C THR A 462 -10.67 -9.49 -42.35
N ALA A 463 -11.45 -9.03 -41.37
CA ALA A 463 -11.26 -9.30 -39.95
C ALA A 463 -12.61 -9.36 -39.23
N LYS A 464 -12.76 -10.29 -38.28
CA LYS A 464 -13.99 -10.49 -37.49
C LYS A 464 -13.64 -10.97 -36.08
N ILE A 465 -14.38 -10.50 -35.07
CA ILE A 465 -14.32 -11.09 -33.74
C ILE A 465 -14.98 -12.47 -33.77
N SER A 466 -14.21 -13.50 -33.46
CA SER A 466 -14.65 -14.89 -33.48
C SER A 466 -15.38 -15.27 -32.19
N LYS A 467 -14.82 -14.91 -31.04
CA LYS A 467 -15.33 -15.33 -29.72
C LYS A 467 -14.73 -14.49 -28.59
N VAL A 468 -15.41 -14.41 -27.45
CA VAL A 468 -14.82 -13.97 -26.17
C VAL A 468 -14.16 -15.18 -25.48
N LEU A 469 -12.85 -15.11 -25.23
CA LEU A 469 -12.07 -16.17 -24.58
C LEU A 469 -12.17 -16.10 -23.05
N SER A 470 -12.04 -14.91 -22.47
CA SER A 470 -12.28 -14.70 -21.05
C SER A 470 -12.86 -13.32 -20.76
N MET A 471 -13.58 -13.24 -19.64
CA MET A 471 -13.99 -12.02 -18.97
C MET A 471 -13.64 -12.21 -17.50
N ASP A 472 -12.68 -11.41 -17.01
CA ASP A 472 -12.16 -11.51 -15.66
C ASP A 472 -12.38 -10.16 -14.96
N GLY A 473 -13.30 -10.12 -14.00
CA GLY A 473 -13.61 -8.90 -13.26
C GLY A 473 -15.01 -8.89 -12.67
N ASP A 474 -15.35 -7.78 -12.03
CA ASP A 474 -16.61 -7.60 -11.30
C ASP A 474 -17.60 -6.81 -12.15
N VAL A 475 -18.89 -7.19 -12.08
CA VAL A 475 -19.97 -6.51 -12.80
C VAL A 475 -21.22 -6.50 -11.92
N ASP A 476 -21.65 -5.31 -11.54
CA ASP A 476 -22.80 -5.08 -10.67
C ASP A 476 -23.72 -3.95 -11.19
N VAL A 477 -25.01 -4.09 -10.89
CA VAL A 477 -25.98 -2.99 -10.92
C VAL A 477 -26.33 -2.64 -9.49
N SER A 478 -26.22 -1.35 -9.15
CA SER A 478 -26.36 -0.87 -7.77
C SER A 478 -27.36 0.30 -7.66
N GLN A 479 -28.16 0.33 -6.59
CA GLN A 479 -28.99 1.49 -6.25
C GLN A 479 -28.33 2.30 -5.13
N ARG A 480 -28.01 3.57 -5.40
CA ARG A 480 -27.38 4.49 -4.45
C ARG A 480 -28.12 5.84 -4.44
N LYS A 481 -28.56 6.28 -3.26
CA LYS A 481 -29.28 7.57 -3.08
C LYS A 481 -30.48 7.71 -4.06
N GLY A 482 -31.17 6.61 -4.33
CA GLY A 482 -32.31 6.55 -5.25
C GLY A 482 -31.97 6.49 -6.74
N LYS A 483 -30.68 6.55 -7.14
CA LYS A 483 -30.24 6.37 -8.52
C LYS A 483 -29.73 4.95 -8.76
N VAL A 484 -30.08 4.38 -9.91
CA VAL A 484 -29.48 3.12 -10.38
C VAL A 484 -28.23 3.46 -11.18
N ILE A 485 -27.12 2.83 -10.80
CA ILE A 485 -25.81 2.97 -11.44
C ILE A 485 -25.25 1.58 -11.74
N THR A 486 -24.33 1.49 -12.69
CA THR A 486 -23.53 0.29 -12.91
C THR A 486 -22.18 0.45 -12.25
N ILE A 487 -21.57 -0.65 -11.84
CA ILE A 487 -20.20 -0.70 -11.33
C ILE A 487 -19.61 -1.95 -11.98
N PHE A 488 -18.71 -1.77 -12.93
CA PHE A 488 -18.01 -2.88 -13.55
C PHE A 488 -16.59 -2.47 -13.88
N ASP A 489 -15.70 -3.45 -13.83
CA ASP A 489 -14.31 -3.39 -14.26
C ASP A 489 -13.94 -4.81 -14.68
N VAL A 490 -13.79 -5.01 -16.00
CA VAL A 490 -13.50 -6.33 -16.56
C VAL A 490 -12.33 -6.26 -17.52
N LYS A 491 -11.41 -7.22 -17.37
CA LYS A 491 -10.46 -7.56 -18.42
C LYS A 491 -11.14 -8.50 -19.41
N LEU A 492 -11.05 -8.18 -20.70
CA LEU A 492 -11.57 -9.02 -21.77
C LEU A 492 -10.43 -9.54 -22.64
N VAL A 493 -10.52 -10.82 -23.01
CA VAL A 493 -9.68 -11.40 -24.06
C VAL A 493 -10.60 -11.90 -25.15
N LEU A 494 -10.45 -11.35 -26.35
CA LEU A 494 -11.20 -11.71 -27.54
C LEU A 494 -10.32 -12.51 -28.50
N GLU A 495 -10.89 -13.45 -29.21
CA GLU A 495 -10.28 -14.10 -30.36
C GLU A 495 -10.84 -13.47 -31.64
N TYR A 496 -9.98 -13.18 -32.61
CA TYR A 496 -10.39 -12.73 -33.94
C TYR A 496 -9.91 -13.68 -35.04
N SER A 497 -10.60 -13.66 -36.17
CA SER A 497 -10.22 -14.34 -37.41
C SER A 497 -10.27 -13.38 -38.59
N GLY A 498 -9.53 -13.66 -39.66
CA GLY A 498 -9.47 -12.82 -40.84
C GLY A 498 -8.70 -13.47 -41.98
N SER A 499 -8.72 -12.82 -43.14
CA SER A 499 -8.02 -13.24 -44.34
C SER A 499 -7.36 -12.06 -45.06
N ALA A 500 -6.33 -12.34 -45.85
CA ALA A 500 -5.65 -11.41 -46.75
C ALA A 500 -5.27 -12.17 -48.04
N PRO A 501 -4.93 -11.48 -49.15
CA PRO A 501 -4.68 -12.11 -50.46
C PRO A 501 -3.71 -13.30 -50.47
N ASP A 502 -2.73 -13.30 -49.56
CA ASP A 502 -1.71 -14.34 -49.41
C ASP A 502 -1.81 -15.11 -48.08
N ALA A 503 -2.92 -14.97 -47.33
CA ALA A 503 -3.14 -15.62 -46.04
C ALA A 503 -4.64 -15.78 -45.70
N ASP A 504 -5.18 -17.00 -45.87
CA ASP A 504 -6.63 -17.26 -45.72
C ASP A 504 -7.11 -17.56 -44.30
N ASP A 505 -6.19 -17.81 -43.35
CA ASP A 505 -6.50 -18.24 -41.97
C ASP A 505 -5.72 -17.44 -40.91
N VAL A 506 -5.90 -16.12 -40.89
CA VAL A 506 -5.30 -15.27 -39.87
C VAL A 506 -6.14 -15.32 -38.60
N SER A 507 -5.54 -15.70 -37.48
CA SER A 507 -6.17 -15.61 -36.16
C SER A 507 -5.25 -14.91 -35.15
N GLY A 508 -5.84 -14.43 -34.06
CA GLY A 508 -5.11 -13.74 -33.02
C GLY A 508 -6.02 -13.34 -31.88
N THR A 509 -5.48 -12.60 -30.93
CA THR A 509 -6.21 -12.14 -29.75
C THR A 509 -6.23 -10.62 -29.68
N ILE A 510 -7.31 -10.09 -29.10
CA ILE A 510 -7.40 -8.71 -28.66
C ILE A 510 -7.59 -8.74 -27.16
N THR A 511 -6.61 -8.29 -26.40
CA THR A 511 -6.72 -8.10 -24.96
C THR A 511 -7.12 -6.66 -24.68
N ILE A 512 -8.20 -6.51 -23.95
CA ILE A 512 -8.68 -5.23 -23.42
C ILE A 512 -8.42 -5.31 -21.91
N PRO A 513 -7.36 -4.66 -21.40
CA PRO A 513 -6.93 -4.83 -20.02
C PRO A 513 -7.98 -4.34 -19.02
N GLU A 514 -8.82 -3.38 -19.44
CA GLU A 514 -9.84 -2.76 -18.62
C GLU A 514 -11.03 -2.29 -19.48
N VAL A 515 -12.22 -2.67 -19.07
CA VAL A 515 -13.51 -2.13 -19.52
C VAL A 515 -14.27 -1.76 -18.26
N ALA A 516 -14.30 -0.47 -17.93
CA ALA A 516 -14.89 0.02 -16.68
C ALA A 516 -16.12 0.92 -16.89
N HIS A 517 -16.88 1.12 -15.81
CA HIS A 517 -18.12 1.91 -15.81
C HIS A 517 -17.95 3.36 -16.31
N ASP A 518 -16.79 3.95 -16.05
CA ASP A 518 -16.44 5.33 -16.32
C ASP A 518 -15.37 5.50 -17.40
N THR A 519 -15.06 4.44 -18.15
CA THR A 519 -14.13 4.54 -19.29
C THR A 519 -14.77 5.31 -20.46
N ASP A 520 -14.13 6.41 -20.86
CA ASP A 520 -14.54 7.17 -22.05
C ASP A 520 -14.12 6.47 -23.36
N GLU A 521 -14.74 6.82 -24.50
CA GLU A 521 -14.54 6.11 -25.80
C GLU A 521 -13.06 5.99 -26.19
N ASP A 522 -12.28 7.05 -25.96
CA ASP A 522 -10.87 7.16 -26.30
C ASP A 522 -9.92 6.55 -25.26
N GLU A 523 -10.40 6.23 -24.06
CA GLU A 523 -9.59 5.70 -22.97
C GLU A 523 -9.38 4.17 -23.04
N PHE A 524 -10.21 3.42 -23.77
CA PHE A 524 -9.99 1.96 -23.88
C PHE A 524 -8.63 1.65 -24.53
N VAL A 525 -7.91 0.69 -23.97
CA VAL A 525 -6.63 0.18 -24.52
C VAL A 525 -6.88 -1.17 -25.18
N PHE A 526 -6.23 -1.43 -26.32
CA PHE A 526 -6.37 -2.68 -27.06
C PHE A 526 -4.99 -3.22 -27.43
N ASP A 527 -4.63 -4.35 -26.85
CA ASP A 527 -3.43 -5.10 -27.18
C ASP A 527 -3.79 -6.18 -28.20
N ILE A 528 -3.29 -6.03 -29.43
CA ILE A 528 -3.64 -6.91 -30.56
C ILE A 528 -2.45 -7.79 -30.89
N ASP A 529 -2.63 -9.09 -30.68
CA ASP A 529 -1.65 -10.12 -30.99
C ASP A 529 -2.14 -11.01 -32.13
N ILE A 530 -1.19 -11.53 -32.90
CA ILE A 530 -1.46 -12.35 -34.08
C ILE A 530 -0.78 -13.71 -33.91
N HIS A 531 -1.50 -14.80 -34.14
CA HIS A 531 -0.96 -16.13 -34.04
C HIS A 531 -0.09 -16.46 -35.25
N ALA A 532 1.13 -16.93 -34.98
CA ALA A 532 2.17 -17.22 -35.99
C ALA A 532 2.40 -16.01 -36.92
N GLU A 533 2.96 -14.93 -36.35
CA GLU A 533 3.21 -13.66 -37.00
C GLU A 533 4.05 -13.81 -38.28
N SER A 534 3.57 -13.23 -39.37
CA SER A 534 4.27 -13.17 -40.66
C SER A 534 3.86 -11.90 -41.41
N LYS A 535 4.68 -11.49 -42.39
CA LYS A 535 4.45 -10.22 -43.11
C LYS A 535 3.14 -10.24 -43.90
N GLU A 536 2.74 -11.41 -44.36
CA GLU A 536 1.54 -11.65 -45.17
C GLU A 536 0.24 -11.47 -44.34
N LYS A 537 0.32 -11.61 -43.01
CA LYS A 537 -0.82 -11.47 -42.09
C LYS A 537 -0.95 -10.06 -41.48
N GLN A 538 0.07 -9.22 -41.61
CA GLN A 538 0.09 -7.86 -41.09
C GLN A 538 -1.11 -6.99 -41.56
N PRO A 539 -1.59 -7.09 -42.82
CA PRO A 539 -2.76 -6.32 -43.27
C PRO A 539 -4.02 -6.54 -42.42
N VAL A 540 -4.23 -7.75 -41.88
CA VAL A 540 -5.37 -8.05 -41.01
C VAL A 540 -5.23 -7.33 -39.66
N LYS A 541 -4.03 -7.29 -39.08
CA LYS A 541 -3.74 -6.56 -37.83
C LYS A 541 -3.94 -5.05 -37.99
N ASP A 542 -3.56 -4.51 -39.14
CA ASP A 542 -3.76 -3.09 -39.47
C ASP A 542 -5.23 -2.76 -39.71
N LEU A 543 -6.00 -3.66 -40.33
CA LEU A 543 -7.44 -3.55 -40.49
C LEU A 543 -8.17 -3.55 -39.13
N ILE A 544 -7.73 -4.39 -38.19
CA ILE A 544 -8.29 -4.43 -36.83
C ILE A 544 -8.06 -3.09 -36.12
N ARG A 545 -6.82 -2.58 -36.14
CA ARG A 545 -6.49 -1.28 -35.51
C ARG A 545 -7.29 -0.12 -36.11
N SER A 546 -7.42 -0.09 -37.43
CA SER A 546 -8.00 1.06 -38.14
C SER A 546 -9.54 1.02 -38.22
N LYS A 547 -10.17 -0.16 -38.22
CA LYS A 547 -11.61 -0.31 -38.47
C LYS A 547 -12.36 -1.09 -37.40
N LEU A 548 -11.75 -2.08 -36.76
CA LEU A 548 -12.45 -2.93 -35.77
C LEU A 548 -12.36 -2.37 -34.35
N VAL A 549 -11.22 -1.81 -33.95
CA VAL A 549 -11.04 -1.13 -32.65
C VAL A 549 -12.03 0.05 -32.49
N PRO A 550 -12.23 0.94 -33.47
CA PRO A 550 -13.25 1.99 -33.34
C PRO A 550 -14.69 1.45 -33.18
N GLN A 551 -15.00 0.30 -33.76
CA GLN A 551 -16.30 -0.36 -33.57
C GLN A 551 -16.42 -0.96 -32.16
N LEU A 552 -15.35 -1.62 -31.68
CA LEU A 552 -15.29 -2.18 -30.33
C LEU A 552 -15.52 -1.11 -29.26
N ARG A 553 -14.87 0.06 -29.37
CA ARG A 553 -15.08 1.19 -28.45
C ARG A 553 -16.56 1.58 -28.31
N LYS A 554 -17.23 1.72 -29.45
CA LYS A 554 -18.65 2.09 -29.51
C LYS A 554 -19.57 1.00 -28.98
N GLU A 555 -19.24 -0.26 -29.22
CA GLU A 555 -20.02 -1.38 -28.72
C GLU A 555 -19.89 -1.51 -27.21
N LEU A 556 -18.68 -1.42 -26.66
CA LEU A 556 -18.42 -1.54 -25.21
C LEU A 556 -19.14 -0.46 -24.38
N LEU A 557 -19.27 0.76 -24.90
CA LEU A 557 -20.01 1.84 -24.22
C LEU A 557 -21.51 1.55 -24.05
N LYS A 558 -22.08 0.61 -24.82
CA LYS A 558 -23.50 0.23 -24.67
C LYS A 558 -23.76 -0.65 -23.46
N LEU A 559 -22.74 -1.34 -22.93
CA LEU A 559 -22.89 -2.27 -21.83
C LEU A 559 -23.54 -1.61 -20.60
N GLY A 560 -23.05 -0.43 -20.19
CA GLY A 560 -23.57 0.28 -19.02
C GLY A 560 -25.07 0.61 -19.14
N PRO A 561 -25.50 1.34 -20.17
CA PRO A 561 -26.92 1.65 -20.39
C PRO A 561 -27.83 0.41 -20.55
N GLU A 562 -27.40 -0.61 -21.29
CA GLU A 562 -28.20 -1.83 -21.49
C GLU A 562 -28.32 -2.66 -20.21
N MET A 563 -27.28 -2.70 -19.40
CA MET A 563 -27.29 -3.37 -18.11
C MET A 563 -28.23 -2.70 -17.10
N ILE A 564 -28.30 -1.36 -17.10
CA ILE A 564 -29.31 -0.61 -16.31
C ILE A 564 -30.71 -0.90 -16.82
N ALA A 565 -30.91 -0.96 -18.14
CA ALA A 565 -32.22 -1.22 -18.73
C ALA A 565 -32.75 -2.61 -18.36
N GLU A 566 -31.88 -3.63 -18.38
CA GLU A 566 -32.24 -5.02 -18.08
C GLU A 566 -32.42 -5.26 -16.58
N HIS A 567 -31.47 -4.81 -15.74
CA HIS A 567 -31.41 -5.20 -14.33
C HIS A 567 -31.74 -4.08 -13.34
N GLY A 568 -31.89 -2.84 -13.81
CA GLY A 568 -32.14 -1.69 -12.93
C GLY A 568 -33.46 -1.78 -12.16
N LYS A 569 -34.45 -2.50 -12.68
CA LYS A 569 -35.75 -2.72 -12.00
C LYS A 569 -35.68 -3.80 -10.92
N ASP A 570 -34.73 -4.73 -11.01
CA ASP A 570 -34.59 -5.86 -10.07
C ASP A 570 -34.17 -5.40 -8.66
N ILE A 571 -33.57 -4.21 -8.58
CA ILE A 571 -33.06 -3.61 -7.36
C ILE A 571 -33.89 -2.40 -6.92
N GLN A 572 -35.04 -2.14 -7.55
CA GLN A 572 -35.97 -1.08 -7.20
C GLN A 572 -37.24 -1.66 -6.55
N HIS A 573 -37.55 -1.23 -5.32
CA HIS A 573 -38.80 -1.61 -4.66
C HIS A 573 -39.86 -0.50 -4.78
N ALA A 574 -41.13 -0.89 -4.99
CA ALA A 574 -42.26 0.03 -4.84
C ALA A 574 -42.40 0.45 -3.37
N ALA A 575 -42.68 1.73 -3.13
CA ALA A 575 -42.82 2.29 -1.79
C ALA A 575 -43.88 1.52 -0.98
N GLY A 576 -43.46 0.89 0.13
CA GLY A 576 -44.35 0.24 1.10
C GLY A 576 -44.37 -1.30 1.12
N SER A 577 -43.55 -1.99 0.33
CA SER A 577 -43.43 -3.46 0.41
C SER A 577 -42.16 -3.89 1.17
N ASN A 578 -42.33 -4.80 2.15
CA ASN A 578 -41.21 -5.40 2.89
C ASN A 578 -40.82 -6.73 2.20
N PRO A 579 -39.65 -6.81 1.53
CA PRO A 579 -39.27 -8.01 0.78
C PRO A 579 -38.88 -9.21 1.67
N SER A 580 -38.86 -9.05 3.00
CA SER A 580 -38.55 -10.12 3.96
C SER A 580 -39.78 -10.84 4.53
N SER A 581 -41.01 -10.45 4.16
CA SER A 581 -42.23 -11.13 4.58
C SER A 581 -42.45 -12.43 3.80
N GLY A 582 -41.69 -13.48 4.15
CA GLY A 582 -41.85 -14.80 3.53
C GLY A 582 -40.71 -15.79 3.80
N PHE A 583 -39.54 -15.31 4.24
CA PHE A 583 -38.43 -16.20 4.56
C PHE A 583 -38.58 -16.78 5.98
N SER A 584 -38.88 -18.07 6.05
CA SER A 584 -38.80 -18.82 7.32
C SER A 584 -37.34 -19.03 7.72
N THR A 585 -37.04 -18.85 9.00
CA THR A 585 -35.72 -19.06 9.59
C THR A 585 -35.26 -20.51 9.43
N PRO A 586 -34.02 -20.78 8.94
CA PRO A 586 -33.50 -22.15 8.88
C PRO A 586 -33.33 -22.71 10.29
N LYS A 587 -33.93 -23.88 10.57
CA LYS A 587 -33.72 -24.60 11.83
C LYS A 587 -32.36 -25.30 11.82
N PHE A 588 -31.63 -25.15 12.92
CA PHE A 588 -30.37 -25.83 13.20
C PHE A 588 -30.57 -27.36 13.25
N HIS A 589 -29.84 -28.11 12.41
CA HIS A 589 -29.75 -29.57 12.50
C HIS A 589 -28.36 -29.96 13.05
N VAL A 590 -28.34 -30.75 14.12
CA VAL A 590 -27.14 -31.32 14.73
C VAL A 590 -26.64 -32.49 13.85
N PRO A 591 -25.33 -32.60 13.54
CA PRO A 591 -24.83 -33.73 12.77
C PRO A 591 -24.61 -34.95 13.68
N THR A 592 -25.40 -36.01 13.47
CA THR A 592 -25.12 -37.36 13.93
C THR A 592 -24.77 -38.27 12.75
N GLY A 593 -23.67 -39.00 12.88
CA GLY A 593 -23.53 -40.39 12.41
C GLY A 593 -23.38 -40.62 10.90
N ALA A 594 -22.18 -41.08 10.52
CA ALA A 594 -21.89 -41.62 9.20
C ALA A 594 -22.80 -42.81 8.83
N ALA A 595 -23.29 -42.84 7.58
CA ALA A 595 -23.60 -44.07 6.87
C ALA A 595 -23.54 -43.84 5.33
N THR A 596 -22.78 -44.73 4.72
CA THR A 596 -22.56 -45.02 3.29
C THR A 596 -23.82 -45.28 2.46
N LYS A 597 -23.78 -44.87 1.17
CA LYS A 597 -24.08 -45.66 -0.06
C LYS A 597 -23.95 -44.72 -1.27
N SER A 598 -22.93 -44.89 -2.12
CA SER A 598 -22.89 -45.72 -3.33
C SER A 598 -23.84 -45.24 -4.43
N ASP A 599 -23.28 -44.74 -5.53
CA ASP A 599 -23.74 -45.15 -6.86
C ASP A 599 -22.62 -45.08 -7.89
N THR A 600 -22.68 -46.10 -8.74
CA THR A 600 -21.76 -46.64 -9.72
C THR A 600 -21.41 -45.72 -10.88
N ALA A 601 -20.13 -45.70 -11.27
CA ALA A 601 -19.70 -45.34 -12.62
C ALA A 601 -19.29 -46.63 -13.37
N PRO A 602 -19.71 -46.81 -14.64
CA PRO A 602 -19.41 -48.02 -15.40
C PRO A 602 -17.96 -48.01 -15.90
N SER A 603 -17.31 -49.15 -15.76
CA SER A 603 -16.03 -49.47 -16.36
C SER A 603 -16.16 -49.61 -17.88
N THR A 604 -15.31 -48.92 -18.64
CA THR A 604 -14.78 -49.47 -19.90
C THR A 604 -13.32 -49.04 -20.07
N GLN A 605 -12.43 -50.02 -19.92
CA GLN A 605 -11.06 -49.94 -20.43
C GLN A 605 -11.10 -49.80 -21.95
N LYS A 606 -10.37 -48.82 -22.50
CA LYS A 606 -9.68 -48.95 -23.78
C LYS A 606 -8.32 -48.27 -23.70
N ASN A 607 -7.29 -49.10 -23.56
CA ASN A 607 -5.95 -48.78 -24.06
C ASN A 607 -6.05 -48.68 -25.60
N ALA A 608 -5.85 -47.47 -26.12
CA ALA A 608 -5.32 -47.23 -27.45
C ALA A 608 -4.61 -45.89 -27.36
N GLY A 609 -3.28 -45.91 -27.50
CA GLY A 609 -2.44 -44.73 -27.36
C GLY A 609 -2.90 -43.64 -28.33
N SER A 610 -3.49 -42.57 -27.78
CA SER A 610 -3.56 -41.30 -28.50
C SER A 610 -2.12 -40.83 -28.63
N ILE A 611 -1.66 -40.64 -29.87
CA ILE A 611 -0.39 -39.93 -30.11
C ILE A 611 -0.57 -38.54 -29.51
N VAL A 612 0.03 -38.33 -28.33
CA VAL A 612 0.07 -37.01 -27.71
C VAL A 612 1.11 -36.23 -28.50
N ASN A 613 0.66 -35.25 -29.27
CA ASN A 613 1.60 -34.33 -29.90
C ASN A 613 2.30 -33.55 -28.79
N THR A 614 3.63 -33.48 -28.87
CA THR A 614 4.46 -32.91 -27.82
C THR A 614 5.38 -31.83 -28.34
N THR A 615 5.84 -31.00 -27.41
CA THR A 615 6.86 -29.98 -27.60
C THR A 615 7.96 -30.12 -26.54
N THR A 616 9.00 -29.32 -26.70
CA THR A 616 10.12 -29.20 -25.76
C THR A 616 10.12 -27.80 -25.14
N LEU A 617 10.38 -27.71 -23.84
CA LEU A 617 10.47 -26.47 -23.09
C LEU A 617 11.82 -26.37 -22.40
N SER A 618 12.33 -25.16 -22.26
CA SER A 618 13.53 -24.87 -21.48
C SER A 618 13.30 -23.62 -20.62
N GLU A 619 13.73 -23.68 -19.36
CA GLU A 619 13.74 -22.56 -18.42
C GLU A 619 15.10 -22.47 -17.71
N GLN A 620 15.49 -21.27 -17.30
CA GLN A 620 16.75 -21.04 -16.59
C GLN A 620 16.53 -20.09 -15.43
N GLU A 621 17.00 -20.46 -14.25
CA GLU A 621 16.79 -19.71 -13.01
C GLU A 621 18.05 -19.66 -12.15
N GLU A 622 18.35 -18.50 -11.59
CA GLU A 622 19.48 -18.31 -10.66
C GLU A 622 19.02 -18.51 -9.20
N PHE A 623 19.84 -19.23 -8.42
CA PHE A 623 19.68 -19.42 -6.99
C PHE A 623 20.97 -19.08 -6.25
N ARG A 624 20.89 -18.27 -5.20
CA ARG A 624 21.98 -17.92 -4.30
C ARG A 624 22.21 -19.00 -3.24
N THR A 625 22.69 -20.13 -3.70
CA THR A 625 23.07 -21.28 -2.86
C THR A 625 24.09 -22.12 -3.61
N THR A 626 24.62 -23.15 -2.94
CA THR A 626 25.50 -24.11 -3.61
C THR A 626 24.69 -25.11 -4.44
N ALA A 627 25.28 -25.66 -5.50
CA ALA A 627 24.65 -26.69 -6.32
C ALA A 627 24.23 -27.90 -5.48
N ALA A 628 25.02 -28.27 -4.45
CA ALA A 628 24.69 -29.34 -3.52
C ALA A 628 23.43 -29.05 -2.69
N GLU A 629 23.33 -27.84 -2.13
CA GLU A 629 22.15 -27.42 -1.38
C GLU A 629 20.89 -27.35 -2.25
N LEU A 630 21.01 -26.88 -3.49
CA LEU A 630 19.89 -26.85 -4.43
C LEU A 630 19.49 -28.26 -4.88
N TYR A 631 20.46 -29.13 -5.18
CA TYR A 631 20.23 -30.53 -5.51
C TYR A 631 19.45 -31.29 -4.43
N GLN A 632 19.81 -31.05 -3.16
CA GLN A 632 19.11 -31.63 -2.01
C GLN A 632 17.63 -31.22 -1.93
N THR A 633 17.23 -30.04 -2.43
CA THR A 633 15.82 -29.62 -2.41
C THR A 633 14.90 -30.53 -3.23
N PHE A 634 15.45 -31.22 -4.22
CA PHE A 634 14.73 -32.15 -5.09
C PHE A 634 14.87 -33.62 -4.67
N THR A 635 15.71 -33.94 -3.68
CA THR A 635 16.09 -35.32 -3.34
C THR A 635 15.93 -35.65 -1.85
N ASP A 636 15.83 -34.64 -0.98
CA ASP A 636 15.53 -34.83 0.43
C ASP A 636 14.01 -34.68 0.71
N PRO A 637 13.36 -35.66 1.36
CA PRO A 637 11.91 -35.63 1.60
C PRO A 637 11.46 -34.52 2.56
N GLN A 638 12.32 -34.08 3.50
CA GLN A 638 11.98 -32.97 4.40
C GLN A 638 12.04 -31.64 3.64
N ARG A 639 13.01 -31.47 2.75
CA ARG A 639 13.09 -30.28 1.88
C ARG A 639 11.96 -30.26 0.84
N LEU A 640 11.64 -31.40 0.22
CA LEU A 640 10.46 -31.52 -0.64
C LEU A 640 9.19 -31.11 0.13
N ALA A 641 9.02 -31.58 1.37
CA ALA A 641 7.87 -31.20 2.19
C ALA A 641 7.83 -29.70 2.53
N ALA A 642 9.01 -29.09 2.75
CA ALA A 642 9.11 -27.70 3.13
C ALA A 642 8.61 -26.76 2.03
N PHE A 643 9.08 -26.90 0.78
CA PHE A 643 8.66 -25.96 -0.27
C PHE A 643 7.29 -26.29 -0.87
N THR A 644 6.88 -27.56 -0.84
CA THR A 644 5.54 -27.97 -1.31
C THR A 644 4.44 -27.79 -0.25
N ARG A 645 4.83 -27.46 1.00
CA ARG A 645 3.97 -27.27 2.18
C ARG A 645 3.17 -28.51 2.62
N ALA A 646 3.52 -29.69 2.11
CA ALA A 646 2.94 -30.96 2.48
C ALA A 646 3.96 -32.08 2.24
N ALA A 647 3.95 -33.12 3.07
CA ALA A 647 4.78 -34.29 2.79
C ALA A 647 4.46 -34.87 1.40
N PRO A 648 5.45 -35.37 0.64
CA PRO A 648 5.20 -36.09 -0.60
C PRO A 648 4.16 -37.19 -0.37
N LYS A 649 3.13 -37.24 -1.22
CA LYS A 649 2.11 -38.28 -1.17
C LYS A 649 2.70 -39.68 -1.40
N ARG A 650 3.76 -39.71 -2.20
CA ARG A 650 4.63 -40.86 -2.42
C ARG A 650 6.07 -40.37 -2.55
N PHE A 651 7.01 -41.08 -1.93
CA PHE A 651 8.43 -40.84 -2.11
C PHE A 651 9.20 -42.13 -1.79
N ASP A 652 9.63 -42.85 -2.83
CA ASP A 652 10.27 -44.16 -2.69
C ASP A 652 11.81 -44.05 -2.48
N GLY A 653 12.31 -42.84 -2.21
CA GLY A 653 13.72 -42.50 -2.04
C GLY A 653 14.36 -41.83 -3.26
N ALA A 654 15.44 -41.07 -3.06
CA ALA A 654 16.22 -40.47 -4.16
C ALA A 654 17.19 -41.48 -4.77
N LYS A 655 16.66 -42.42 -5.57
CA LYS A 655 17.43 -43.42 -6.32
C LYS A 655 16.80 -43.66 -7.69
N VAL A 656 17.62 -44.06 -8.66
CA VAL A 656 17.13 -44.38 -10.01
C VAL A 656 16.05 -45.46 -9.95
N GLY A 657 14.92 -45.22 -10.62
CA GLY A 657 13.73 -46.08 -10.62
C GLY A 657 12.72 -45.80 -9.52
N ALA A 658 13.02 -44.92 -8.56
CA ALA A 658 12.09 -44.58 -7.48
C ALA A 658 11.06 -43.54 -7.93
N SER A 659 9.79 -43.78 -7.60
CA SER A 659 8.68 -42.87 -7.92
C SER A 659 8.41 -41.88 -6.79
N TRP A 660 7.85 -40.74 -7.16
CA TRP A 660 7.44 -39.70 -6.23
C TRP A 660 6.16 -39.00 -6.70
N GLU A 661 5.39 -38.47 -5.75
CA GLU A 661 4.18 -37.69 -5.97
C GLU A 661 4.16 -36.47 -5.03
N LEU A 662 4.12 -35.28 -5.61
CA LEU A 662 4.12 -33.99 -4.91
C LEU A 662 2.78 -33.27 -5.10
N PHE A 663 2.52 -32.24 -4.27
CA PHE A 663 1.32 -31.42 -4.33
C PHE A 663 0.01 -32.25 -4.30
N ASP A 664 -0.09 -33.17 -3.33
CA ASP A 664 -1.19 -34.13 -3.18
C ASP A 664 -1.42 -35.04 -4.41
N GLY A 665 -0.33 -35.36 -5.13
CA GLY A 665 -0.35 -36.20 -6.32
C GLY A 665 -0.83 -35.48 -7.58
N ASN A 666 -0.88 -34.14 -7.56
CA ASN A 666 -1.10 -33.35 -8.77
C ASN A 666 0.13 -33.34 -9.69
N VAL A 667 1.31 -33.60 -9.13
CA VAL A 667 2.54 -33.79 -9.90
C VAL A 667 3.17 -35.12 -9.52
N ALA A 668 3.56 -35.90 -10.53
CA ALA A 668 4.15 -37.22 -10.32
C ALA A 668 5.33 -37.45 -11.26
N GLY A 669 6.28 -38.27 -10.80
CA GLY A 669 7.47 -38.59 -11.55
C GLY A 669 8.23 -39.80 -11.02
N GLU A 670 9.33 -40.11 -11.69
CA GLU A 670 10.25 -41.19 -11.36
C GLU A 670 11.68 -40.75 -11.72
N TYR A 671 12.63 -40.91 -10.80
CA TYR A 671 14.03 -40.59 -11.06
C TYR A 671 14.62 -41.54 -12.10
N ARG A 672 15.17 -40.99 -13.18
CA ARG A 672 15.84 -41.75 -14.26
C ARG A 672 17.36 -41.68 -14.16
N GLU A 673 17.89 -40.56 -13.69
CA GLU A 673 19.32 -40.34 -13.52
C GLU A 673 19.55 -39.36 -12.36
N LEU A 674 20.55 -39.63 -11.52
CA LEU A 674 20.95 -38.78 -10.40
C LEU A 674 22.48 -38.68 -10.40
N GLN A 675 23.00 -37.48 -10.64
CA GLN A 675 24.42 -37.16 -10.49
C GLN A 675 24.54 -36.00 -9.49
N GLU A 676 24.87 -36.31 -8.24
CA GLU A 676 25.05 -35.29 -7.21
C GLU A 676 26.39 -34.55 -7.38
N PRO A 677 26.45 -33.21 -7.27
CA PRO A 677 25.34 -32.26 -7.10
C PRO A 677 24.84 -31.61 -8.41
N THR A 678 25.24 -32.11 -9.58
CA THR A 678 25.19 -31.36 -10.83
C THR A 678 23.97 -31.64 -11.71
N LYS A 679 23.30 -32.79 -11.57
CA LYS A 679 22.25 -33.18 -12.53
C LYS A 679 21.18 -34.14 -11.99
N ILE A 680 19.92 -33.89 -12.34
CA ILE A 680 18.78 -34.80 -12.14
C ILE A 680 18.05 -34.99 -13.46
N VAL A 681 17.77 -36.24 -13.84
CA VAL A 681 16.83 -36.56 -14.92
C VAL A 681 15.68 -37.36 -14.33
N GLN A 682 14.45 -36.97 -14.62
CA GLN A 682 13.26 -37.62 -14.10
C GLN A 682 12.11 -37.57 -15.09
N THR A 683 11.15 -38.49 -14.97
CA THR A 683 9.85 -38.27 -15.60
C THR A 683 9.06 -37.25 -14.79
N TRP A 684 8.25 -36.44 -15.46
CA TRP A 684 7.45 -35.40 -14.83
C TRP A 684 6.12 -35.25 -15.56
N ARG A 685 5.01 -35.17 -14.82
CA ARG A 685 3.68 -34.90 -15.40
C ARG A 685 2.77 -34.16 -14.45
N LEU A 686 1.81 -33.44 -15.04
CA LEU A 686 0.63 -32.95 -14.34
C LEU A 686 -0.49 -34.01 -14.36
N LYS A 687 -1.31 -34.05 -13.31
CA LYS A 687 -2.41 -35.01 -13.18
C LYS A 687 -3.45 -34.88 -14.30
N GLN A 688 -3.71 -33.67 -14.79
CA GLN A 688 -4.65 -33.41 -15.89
C GLN A 688 -4.13 -33.82 -17.27
N TRP A 689 -2.84 -34.15 -17.42
CA TRP A 689 -2.33 -34.68 -18.68
C TRP A 689 -2.92 -36.05 -18.99
N PRO A 690 -2.94 -36.47 -20.28
CA PRO A 690 -3.40 -37.80 -20.67
C PRO A 690 -2.80 -38.89 -19.77
N ALA A 691 -3.63 -39.83 -19.33
CA ALA A 691 -3.22 -40.87 -18.41
C ALA A 691 -2.04 -41.68 -18.98
N GLY A 692 -0.95 -41.79 -18.20
CA GLY A 692 0.26 -42.50 -18.60
C GLY A 692 1.25 -41.68 -19.43
N HIS A 693 0.91 -40.44 -19.81
CA HIS A 693 1.82 -39.54 -20.51
C HIS A 693 2.74 -38.80 -19.53
N TYR A 694 4.05 -38.87 -19.78
CA TYR A 694 5.08 -38.18 -19.01
C TYR A 694 6.02 -37.43 -19.94
N SER A 695 6.45 -36.25 -19.50
CA SER A 695 7.63 -35.59 -20.06
C SER A 695 8.90 -36.15 -19.40
N GLN A 696 10.03 -36.06 -20.10
CA GLN A 696 11.35 -36.20 -19.49
C GLN A 696 11.84 -34.80 -19.09
N GLN A 697 12.06 -34.60 -17.80
CA GLN A 697 12.60 -33.37 -17.23
C GLN A 697 14.07 -33.57 -16.85
N THR A 698 14.94 -32.69 -17.33
CA THR A 698 16.36 -32.64 -16.99
C THR A 698 16.65 -31.34 -16.25
N LEU A 699 17.22 -31.42 -15.05
CA LEU A 699 17.71 -30.30 -14.26
C LEU A 699 19.23 -30.36 -14.23
N ASN A 700 19.89 -29.28 -14.66
CA ASN A 700 21.33 -29.09 -14.53
C ASN A 700 21.61 -27.95 -13.55
N PHE A 701 22.58 -28.14 -12.67
CA PHE A 701 22.98 -27.17 -11.65
C PHE A 701 24.41 -26.69 -11.93
N ASP A 702 24.53 -25.52 -12.53
CA ASP A 702 25.81 -24.90 -12.88
C ASP A 702 26.26 -23.99 -11.73
N GLN A 703 27.24 -24.44 -10.93
CA GLN A 703 27.82 -23.63 -9.85
C GLN A 703 28.72 -22.52 -10.44
N ASN A 704 28.45 -21.28 -10.05
CA ASN A 704 29.35 -20.15 -10.22
C ASN A 704 29.92 -19.74 -8.85
N ASP A 705 31.16 -20.16 -8.58
CA ASP A 705 31.84 -19.91 -7.30
C ASP A 705 32.29 -18.45 -7.12
N VAL A 706 32.41 -17.68 -8.21
CA VAL A 706 32.86 -16.28 -8.16
C VAL A 706 31.73 -15.39 -7.63
N ASP A 707 30.52 -15.59 -8.13
CA ASP A 707 29.34 -14.81 -7.74
C ASP A 707 28.55 -15.46 -6.60
N GLY A 708 28.95 -16.66 -6.16
CA GLY A 708 28.30 -17.40 -5.06
C GLY A 708 26.88 -17.86 -5.41
N VAL A 709 26.61 -18.15 -6.68
CA VAL A 709 25.28 -18.52 -7.20
C VAL A 709 25.33 -19.82 -7.99
N THR A 710 24.20 -20.53 -8.03
CA THR A 710 23.98 -21.69 -8.89
C THR A 710 22.90 -21.35 -9.90
N VAL A 711 23.18 -21.58 -11.18
CA VAL A 711 22.20 -21.47 -12.26
C VAL A 711 21.58 -22.84 -12.49
N MET A 712 20.27 -22.95 -12.25
CA MET A 712 19.49 -24.15 -12.56
C MET A 712 18.89 -24.02 -13.96
N ARG A 713 19.25 -24.92 -14.87
CA ARG A 713 18.63 -25.04 -16.19
C ARG A 713 17.73 -26.25 -16.22
N VAL A 714 16.50 -26.07 -16.66
CA VAL A 714 15.49 -27.11 -16.70
C VAL A 714 14.98 -27.28 -18.12
N GLU A 715 15.03 -28.50 -18.62
CA GLU A 715 14.54 -28.86 -19.94
C GLU A 715 13.50 -29.96 -19.82
N TRP A 716 12.36 -29.79 -20.50
CA TRP A 716 11.36 -30.83 -20.65
C TRP A 716 11.28 -31.25 -22.11
N SER A 717 11.36 -32.54 -22.39
CA SER A 717 10.96 -33.10 -23.68
C SER A 717 9.68 -33.93 -23.50
N GLY A 718 8.75 -33.82 -24.43
CA GLY A 718 7.49 -34.57 -24.36
C GLY A 718 6.36 -33.85 -23.62
N VAL A 719 6.36 -32.51 -23.53
CA VAL A 719 5.23 -31.76 -22.95
C VAL A 719 4.07 -31.74 -23.96
N PRO A 720 2.81 -32.07 -23.59
CA PRO A 720 1.68 -31.99 -24.52
C PRO A 720 1.51 -30.58 -25.10
N ILE A 721 1.24 -30.48 -26.41
CA ILE A 721 0.92 -29.19 -27.06
C ILE A 721 -0.29 -28.54 -26.39
N GLY A 722 -0.21 -27.22 -26.14
CA GLY A 722 -1.21 -26.44 -25.42
C GLY A 722 -1.06 -26.50 -23.89
N GLN A 723 -0.01 -27.12 -23.36
CA GLN A 723 0.32 -27.13 -21.93
C GLN A 723 1.61 -26.37 -21.61
N GLU A 724 2.19 -25.67 -22.58
CA GLU A 724 3.47 -24.97 -22.46
C GLU A 724 3.43 -23.90 -21.37
N GLU A 725 2.50 -22.95 -21.51
CA GLU A 725 2.35 -21.84 -20.56
C GLU A 725 1.96 -22.32 -19.16
N VAL A 726 1.07 -23.33 -19.08
CA VAL A 726 0.65 -23.93 -17.81
C VAL A 726 1.84 -24.60 -17.12
N THR A 727 2.68 -25.31 -17.87
CA THR A 727 3.88 -25.97 -17.33
C THR A 727 4.89 -24.94 -16.85
N LYS A 728 5.18 -23.91 -17.65
CA LYS A 728 6.12 -22.82 -17.29
C LYS A 728 5.64 -22.03 -16.07
N ARG A 729 4.38 -21.57 -16.08
CA ARG A 729 3.79 -20.83 -14.96
C ARG A 729 3.79 -21.64 -13.67
N ASN A 730 3.36 -22.90 -13.73
CA ASN A 730 3.35 -23.76 -12.54
C ASN A 730 4.76 -24.05 -12.04
N TRP A 731 5.73 -24.21 -12.94
CA TRP A 731 7.13 -24.39 -12.56
C TRP A 731 7.68 -23.15 -11.83
N ASP A 732 7.47 -21.96 -12.38
CA ASP A 732 7.88 -20.70 -11.74
C ASP A 732 7.22 -20.53 -10.36
N GLU A 733 5.89 -20.64 -10.29
CA GLU A 733 5.15 -20.37 -9.05
C GLU A 733 5.40 -21.41 -7.94
N TYR A 734 5.30 -22.70 -8.28
CA TYR A 734 5.27 -23.77 -7.27
C TYR A 734 6.63 -24.40 -6.99
N TYR A 735 7.60 -24.29 -7.91
CA TYR A 735 8.96 -24.77 -7.68
C TYR A 735 9.90 -23.61 -7.45
N VAL A 736 10.12 -22.76 -8.45
CA VAL A 736 11.17 -21.72 -8.40
C VAL A 736 10.92 -20.74 -7.26
N ARG A 737 9.79 -20.03 -7.25
CA ARG A 737 9.46 -19.06 -6.21
C ARG A 737 9.31 -19.70 -4.84
N SER A 738 8.74 -20.91 -4.78
CA SER A 738 8.54 -21.60 -3.50
C SER A 738 9.85 -22.09 -2.89
N ILE A 739 10.79 -22.62 -3.68
CA ILE A 739 12.15 -22.99 -3.23
C ILE A 739 12.92 -21.74 -2.81
N LYS A 740 12.90 -20.69 -3.64
CA LYS A 740 13.51 -19.38 -3.34
C LYS A 740 13.02 -18.81 -2.01
N LYS A 741 11.72 -18.88 -1.76
CA LYS A 741 11.07 -18.42 -0.53
C LYS A 741 11.39 -19.31 0.67
N THR A 742 11.32 -20.63 0.51
CA THR A 742 11.41 -21.57 1.64
C THR A 742 12.82 -21.67 2.20
N PHE A 743 13.83 -21.69 1.34
CA PHE A 743 15.22 -21.91 1.74
C PHE A 743 16.07 -20.64 1.68
N GLY A 744 15.47 -19.50 1.33
CA GLY A 744 16.19 -18.24 1.13
C GLY A 744 17.09 -18.21 -0.10
N PHE A 745 16.96 -19.20 -1.01
CA PHE A 745 17.83 -19.36 -2.17
C PHE A 745 17.61 -18.33 -3.29
N GLY A 746 16.57 -17.49 -3.23
CA GLY A 746 16.31 -16.50 -4.28
C GLY A 746 16.90 -15.12 -4.05
N THR A 747 17.20 -14.78 -2.79
CA THR A 747 17.27 -13.39 -2.30
C THR A 747 16.12 -12.50 -2.82
N ILE A 748 15.08 -12.15 -2.06
CA ILE A 748 14.91 -12.22 -0.60
C ILE A 748 13.40 -12.38 -0.30
N LEU A 749 13.12 -13.17 0.74
CA LEU A 749 11.84 -13.39 1.42
C LEU A 749 11.14 -12.10 1.85
#